data_AF-A0A959NAA7-F1
#
_entry.id   AF-A0A959NAA7-F1
#
_cell.length_a   1.000
_cell.length_b   1.000
_cell.length_c   1.000
_cell.angle_alpha   90.00
_cell.angle_beta   90.00
_cell.angle_gamma   90.00
#
_symmetry.space_group_name_H-M   'P 1'
#
loop_
_entity.id
_entity.type
_entity.pdbx_description
1 polymer ?
#
loop_
_entity_poly.entity_id
_entity_poly.type
_entity_poly.pdbx_seq_one_letter_code
_entity_poly.pdbx_strand_id
1 'polypeptide(L)'
;PAEKKIAKVNINQPSFYQQKENWQKIIDSTWGPGDTYEKKLEIFDTYVKALDDNYPCFPNLSFNWDSLKTYYRNEIDSATSRGRFAAIMGHLSYKLSEAHTRAIDSVVAYSPLNPGTPILILGALNDIKHFGATLTILEDSSIAVLKVVENHPLNLEPGDIILGYEGIPYKQIVEELLTAELPIAGYWAGCESANFDAKMICVGMNWHLFKTINIKKYSTGQVVSLPTSSMLSLVVEEDLLYNNEQLEIANIPFPQFNIDLNSGQTCTYGILENTNIGFIYLIVEWWENDQADNEFFEAVNALKETDGLIIDMRYNYGGFAFFPEAFDILFNYTELKTIADAFRCSPDNWNLCIGGPYDKELGISSNPYTFYQKPIAVLTGPACVSMGDVTLYRLKYHPNVRLFGKSSNASLSHNKYIKDYGKWYLRYADGDMVRLTDLTYFLNQKEVPIDFPMWFSLDDIVNNYDTVLEEAKEYVSNLSQSSNATSDKVYTTSEVNFFADIINPNGHEITVKAQIANTTTSEIIDSVYCEIFEEKISEVLDISAYPEDLYSVSIITEDKDDNTTHTLPNIVRFTNAGPVVIDTFTTIIYNDSTVLISDLYLKNLGTSKELNHIKLDLRPTDTTISRITTSYTTFNNILPGEVGKSKTILRYCTKDLTYSNKFKVVISIDSVKYWEDTILVIPQDPSDIALFHKLPTEYTLEQNYPNPFNPRTTIKYQIPIREMSNVKLIVYDMLGREVETLVNQKQKPGFYEVEFNGSDLSSGIYFYRITTGNYVESKKMVLLK
;
A
#
# COMPACT_ATOMS: atom_id res chain seq x y z
N PRO A 1 57.93 38.75 8.63
CA PRO A 1 57.46 39.90 9.44
C PRO A 1 56.01 40.27 9.12
N ALA A 2 55.08 39.59 9.79
CA ALA A 2 53.72 40.02 10.12
C ALA A 2 53.08 38.84 10.88
N GLU A 3 53.42 38.74 12.18
CA GLU A 3 52.76 37.83 13.11
C GLU A 3 51.28 38.20 13.21
N LYS A 4 50.38 37.35 12.69
CA LYS A 4 48.96 37.40 13.07
C LYS A 4 48.84 36.76 14.45
N LYS A 5 48.61 37.61 15.45
CA LYS A 5 48.24 37.22 16.82
C LYS A 5 47.01 36.31 16.78
N ILE A 6 47.22 35.03 17.03
CA ILE A 6 46.17 34.14 17.54
C ILE A 6 45.89 34.62 18.96
N ALA A 7 44.66 35.07 19.21
CA ALA A 7 44.22 35.37 20.56
C ALA A 7 44.35 34.09 21.40
N LYS A 8 45.24 34.10 22.40
CA LYS A 8 45.26 33.07 23.43
C LYS A 8 43.92 33.15 24.18
N VAL A 9 43.00 32.25 23.85
CA VAL A 9 41.81 32.01 24.64
C VAL A 9 42.27 31.65 26.06
N ASN A 10 41.75 32.37 27.04
CA ASN A 10 42.07 32.17 28.44
C ASN A 10 41.41 30.86 28.90
N ILE A 11 42.20 29.78 28.98
CA ILE A 11 41.76 28.39 29.27
C ILE A 11 41.41 28.19 30.76
N ASN A 12 41.41 29.25 31.58
CA ASN A 12 41.27 29.16 33.04
C ASN A 12 39.86 29.37 33.60
N GLN A 13 38.81 29.34 32.78
CA GLN A 13 37.45 29.11 33.28
C GLN A 13 37.29 27.59 33.49
N PRO A 14 36.57 27.10 34.53
CA PRO A 14 36.24 25.67 34.62
C PRO A 14 35.38 25.24 33.41
N SER A 15 35.46 23.96 33.04
CA SER A 15 34.54 23.34 32.09
C SER A 15 33.06 23.53 32.52
N PHE A 16 32.12 23.53 31.58
CA PHE A 16 30.69 23.43 31.86
C PHE A 16 30.23 22.00 32.16
N TYR A 17 31.09 21.00 31.97
CA TYR A 17 30.90 19.68 32.57
C TYR A 17 31.06 19.79 34.09
N GLN A 18 29.98 19.50 34.79
CA GLN A 18 29.78 19.81 36.20
C GLN A 18 29.29 18.56 36.94
N GLN A 19 29.58 18.48 38.25
CA GLN A 19 28.93 17.50 39.12
C GLN A 19 27.41 17.77 39.17
N LYS A 20 26.61 16.75 39.51
CA LYS A 20 25.15 16.85 39.55
C LYS A 20 24.66 18.06 40.37
N GLU A 21 25.23 18.30 41.54
CA GLU A 21 24.85 19.40 42.44
C GLU A 21 25.13 20.78 41.83
N ASN A 22 26.13 20.87 40.95
CA ASN A 22 26.45 22.09 40.24
C ASN A 22 25.48 22.33 39.08
N TRP A 23 25.10 21.27 38.34
CA TRP A 23 24.06 21.37 37.31
C TRP A 23 22.73 21.85 37.87
N GLN A 24 22.30 21.31 39.02
CA GLN A 24 21.06 21.74 39.67
C GLN A 24 21.04 23.24 39.96
N LYS A 25 22.14 23.80 40.48
CA LYS A 25 22.27 25.26 40.72
C LYS A 25 22.18 26.08 39.44
N ILE A 26 22.76 25.58 38.34
CA ILE A 26 22.71 26.26 37.04
C ILE A 26 21.30 26.21 36.47
N ILE A 27 20.65 25.04 36.50
CA ILE A 27 19.24 24.86 36.11
C ILE A 27 18.35 25.80 36.90
N ASP A 28 18.56 25.90 38.21
CA ASP A 28 17.74 26.73 39.10
C ASP A 28 17.86 28.23 38.85
N SER A 29 19.02 28.67 38.39
CA SER A 29 19.29 30.09 38.15
C SER A 29 19.02 30.54 36.71
N THR A 30 18.97 29.62 35.73
CA THR A 30 18.93 29.99 34.30
C THR A 30 17.60 30.62 33.88
N TRP A 31 16.47 30.00 34.24
CA TRP A 31 15.14 30.45 33.81
C TRP A 31 14.35 31.19 34.91
N GLY A 32 15.01 31.45 36.04
CA GLY A 32 14.41 32.13 37.18
C GLY A 32 13.34 31.31 37.92
N PRO A 33 12.56 31.97 38.79
CA PRO A 33 11.57 31.30 39.62
C PRO A 33 10.52 30.59 38.76
N GLY A 34 10.12 29.39 39.20
CA GLY A 34 9.06 28.61 38.56
C GLY A 34 7.66 29.08 38.93
N ASP A 35 6.66 28.35 38.44
CA ASP A 35 5.27 28.50 38.88
C ASP A 35 5.12 28.18 40.38
N THR A 36 4.01 28.62 40.99
CA THR A 36 3.71 28.29 42.38
C THR A 36 3.58 26.78 42.56
N TYR A 37 3.79 26.30 43.80
CA TYR A 37 3.64 24.88 44.12
C TYR A 37 2.28 24.31 43.67
N GLU A 38 1.20 25.04 43.92
CA GLU A 38 -0.16 24.64 43.54
C GLU A 38 -0.30 24.51 42.02
N LYS A 39 0.27 25.44 41.25
CA LYS A 39 0.18 25.40 39.79
C LYS A 39 1.03 24.26 39.20
N LYS A 40 2.21 24.00 39.76
CA LYS A 40 3.04 22.85 39.36
C LYS A 40 2.32 21.52 39.64
N LEU A 41 1.71 21.37 40.82
CA LEU A 41 0.90 20.20 41.14
C LEU A 41 -0.28 20.04 40.18
N GLU A 42 -1.00 21.13 39.86
CA GLU A 42 -2.11 21.10 38.92
C GLU A 42 -1.67 20.58 37.54
N ILE A 43 -0.56 21.09 37.02
CA ILE A 43 0.02 20.66 35.73
C ILE A 43 0.42 19.17 35.78
N PHE A 44 1.16 18.77 36.81
CA PHE A 44 1.64 17.40 36.96
C PHE A 44 0.49 16.40 37.13
N ASP A 45 -0.42 16.67 38.07
CA ASP A 45 -1.55 15.77 38.38
C ASP A 45 -2.50 15.68 37.18
N THR A 46 -2.65 16.75 36.38
CA THR A 46 -3.41 16.67 35.12
C THR A 46 -2.72 15.78 34.09
N TYR A 47 -1.42 15.95 33.89
CA TYR A 47 -0.66 15.14 32.93
C TYR A 47 -0.68 13.65 33.31
N VAL A 48 -0.41 13.36 34.59
CA VAL A 48 -0.45 11.99 35.12
C VAL A 48 -1.85 11.41 35.03
N LYS A 49 -2.90 12.19 35.33
CA LYS A 49 -4.28 11.72 35.17
C LYS A 49 -4.59 11.35 33.72
N ALA A 50 -4.16 12.16 32.75
CA ALA A 50 -4.38 11.84 31.33
C ALA A 50 -3.70 10.52 30.91
N LEU A 51 -2.47 10.28 31.39
CA LEU A 51 -1.77 9.01 31.20
C LEU A 51 -2.47 7.84 31.91
N ASP A 52 -2.82 8.02 33.19
CA ASP A 52 -3.55 7.05 34.01
C ASP A 52 -4.93 6.69 33.46
N ASP A 53 -5.53 7.56 32.65
CA ASP A 53 -6.83 7.32 32.01
C ASP A 53 -6.69 6.67 30.63
N ASN A 54 -5.65 7.03 29.85
CA ASN A 54 -5.63 6.75 28.40
C ASN A 54 -4.36 6.08 27.86
N TYR A 55 -3.20 6.18 28.52
CA TYR A 55 -1.93 5.69 27.94
C TYR A 55 -1.96 4.15 27.78
N PRO A 56 -1.76 3.62 26.56
CA PRO A 56 -1.99 2.21 26.30
C PRO A 56 -0.75 1.33 26.53
N CYS A 57 0.45 1.90 26.43
CA CYS A 57 1.69 1.12 26.41
C CYS A 57 2.22 0.72 27.80
N PHE A 58 1.43 0.83 28.87
CA PHE A 58 1.84 0.40 30.22
C PHE A 58 2.35 -1.05 30.29
N PRO A 59 1.76 -2.04 29.58
CA PRO A 59 2.24 -3.42 29.60
C PRO A 59 3.67 -3.61 29.11
N ASN A 60 4.20 -2.67 28.33
CA ASN A 60 5.54 -2.73 27.75
C ASN A 60 6.60 -2.01 28.62
N LEU A 61 6.21 -1.37 29.73
CA LEU A 61 7.15 -0.68 30.60
C LEU A 61 8.00 -1.66 31.44
N SER A 62 9.31 -1.39 31.51
CA SER A 62 10.26 -2.16 32.32
C SER A 62 10.28 -1.76 33.80
N PHE A 63 9.40 -0.83 34.21
CA PHE A 63 9.34 -0.27 35.55
C PHE A 63 7.91 -0.12 36.05
N ASN A 64 7.75 0.02 37.37
CA ASN A 64 6.44 0.25 37.98
C ASN A 64 6.01 1.72 37.85
N TRP A 65 4.94 1.96 37.09
CA TRP A 65 4.40 3.29 36.84
C TRP A 65 3.99 4.04 38.12
N ASP A 66 3.32 3.38 39.07
CA ASP A 66 2.88 4.02 40.31
C ASP A 66 4.05 4.53 41.17
N SER A 67 5.14 3.75 41.21
CA SER A 67 6.38 4.13 41.88
C SER A 67 7.03 5.32 41.18
N LEU A 68 7.07 5.32 39.84
CA LEU A 68 7.66 6.40 39.04
C LEU A 68 6.91 7.73 39.22
N LYS A 69 5.57 7.73 39.08
CA LYS A 69 4.77 8.94 39.25
C LYS A 69 4.83 9.44 40.69
N THR A 70 4.85 8.55 41.69
CA THR A 70 5.01 8.94 43.10
C THR A 70 6.36 9.59 43.35
N TYR A 71 7.43 9.03 42.80
CA TYR A 71 8.77 9.60 42.89
C TYR A 71 8.80 11.03 42.34
N TYR A 72 8.41 11.26 41.08
CA TYR A 72 8.44 12.59 40.49
C TYR A 72 7.46 13.57 41.12
N ARG A 73 6.31 13.09 41.63
CA ARG A 73 5.37 13.95 42.37
C ARG A 73 6.00 14.52 43.64
N ASN A 74 6.77 13.70 44.37
CA ASN A 74 7.46 14.13 45.59
C ASN A 74 8.58 15.15 45.31
N GLU A 75 9.16 15.13 44.10
CA GLU A 75 10.18 16.09 43.68
C GLU A 75 9.62 17.48 43.33
N ILE A 76 8.30 17.65 43.23
CA ILE A 76 7.70 18.93 42.81
C ILE A 76 7.92 20.04 43.85
N ASP A 77 7.89 19.71 45.14
CA ASP A 77 8.07 20.70 46.22
C ASP A 77 9.48 21.34 46.17
N SER A 78 10.50 20.53 45.88
CA SER A 78 11.89 20.99 45.76
C SER A 78 12.17 21.76 44.47
N ALA A 79 11.27 21.71 43.48
CA ALA A 79 11.42 22.35 42.18
C ALA A 79 11.14 23.87 42.19
N THR A 80 11.96 24.65 42.86
CA THR A 80 11.73 26.10 43.04
C THR A 80 11.89 26.94 41.77
N SER A 81 12.59 26.42 40.75
CA SER A 81 12.82 27.09 39.48
C SER A 81 11.97 26.52 38.34
N ARG A 82 11.81 27.31 37.26
CA ARG A 82 11.14 26.84 36.03
C ARG A 82 11.90 25.69 35.37
N GLY A 83 13.23 25.78 35.34
CA GLY A 83 14.10 24.75 34.79
C GLY A 83 13.96 23.42 35.52
N ARG A 84 13.95 23.43 36.86
CA ARG A 84 13.85 22.21 37.65
C ARG A 84 12.51 21.51 37.44
N PHE A 85 11.41 22.26 37.34
CA PHE A 85 10.11 21.66 37.04
C PHE A 85 10.02 21.13 35.60
N ALA A 86 10.61 21.84 34.62
CA ALA A 86 10.74 21.34 33.25
C ALA A 86 11.56 20.04 33.17
N ALA A 87 12.63 19.91 33.95
CA ALA A 87 13.39 18.66 34.05
C ALA A 87 12.55 17.50 34.60
N ILE A 88 11.80 17.72 35.69
CA ILE A 88 10.93 16.69 36.28
C ILE A 88 9.92 16.17 35.25
N MET A 89 9.20 17.08 34.58
CA MET A 89 8.18 16.73 33.59
C MET A 89 8.78 16.05 32.36
N GLY A 90 9.89 16.59 31.84
CA GLY A 90 10.60 16.05 30.69
C GLY A 90 11.09 14.62 30.94
N HIS A 91 11.75 14.39 32.08
CA HIS A 91 12.26 13.06 32.47
C HIS A 91 11.14 12.05 32.74
N LEU A 92 10.02 12.46 33.36
CA LEU A 92 8.85 11.61 33.51
C LEU A 92 8.35 11.11 32.14
N SER A 93 8.19 12.01 31.17
CA SER A 93 7.74 11.64 29.83
C SER A 93 8.77 10.81 29.05
N TYR A 94 10.06 11.15 29.15
CA TYR A 94 11.16 10.41 28.54
C TYR A 94 11.21 8.95 29.01
N LYS A 95 10.97 8.69 30.31
CA LYS A 95 10.98 7.34 30.86
C LYS A 95 9.94 6.42 30.23
N LEU A 96 8.84 6.97 29.71
CA LEU A 96 7.81 6.18 29.04
C LEU A 96 8.28 5.58 27.71
N SER A 97 9.37 6.09 27.10
CA SER A 97 9.95 5.60 25.84
C SER A 97 8.92 5.50 24.70
N GLU A 98 8.16 6.56 24.46
CA GLU A 98 7.16 6.59 23.39
C GLU A 98 7.19 7.97 22.70
N ALA A 99 7.25 7.99 21.37
CA ALA A 99 7.54 9.21 20.61
C ALA A 99 6.42 10.27 20.67
N HIS A 100 5.18 9.85 20.85
CA HIS A 100 3.99 10.71 20.93
C HIS A 100 3.72 11.25 22.34
N THR A 101 4.45 10.79 23.35
CA THR A 101 4.23 11.13 24.76
C THR A 101 5.29 12.11 25.26
N ARG A 102 4.87 13.33 25.59
CA ARG A 102 5.78 14.43 25.97
C ARG A 102 5.16 15.41 26.94
N ALA A 103 6.02 15.91 27.83
CA ALA A 103 5.75 17.08 28.63
C ALA A 103 6.92 18.06 28.56
N ILE A 104 6.79 19.11 27.75
CA ILE A 104 7.83 20.14 27.60
C ILE A 104 7.30 21.53 27.90
N ASP A 105 8.13 22.35 28.55
CA ASP A 105 7.88 23.78 28.70
C ASP A 105 8.52 24.50 27.50
N SER A 106 7.71 25.17 26.68
CA SER A 106 8.17 25.85 25.46
C SER A 106 9.21 26.95 25.70
N VAL A 107 9.22 27.59 26.88
CA VAL A 107 10.23 28.62 27.20
C VAL A 107 11.58 27.96 27.47
N VAL A 108 11.58 26.81 28.13
CA VAL A 108 12.80 26.05 28.41
C VAL A 108 13.25 25.35 27.13
N ALA A 109 12.41 24.52 26.52
CA ALA A 109 12.76 23.65 25.40
C ALA A 109 13.24 24.42 24.14
N TYR A 110 12.73 25.64 23.90
CA TYR A 110 13.13 26.47 22.75
C TYR A 110 14.07 27.62 23.14
N SER A 111 14.72 27.55 24.30
CA SER A 111 15.74 28.52 24.67
C SER A 111 16.92 28.50 23.70
N PRO A 112 17.51 29.66 23.36
CA PRO A 112 18.73 29.70 22.56
C PRO A 112 19.85 28.89 23.22
N LEU A 113 20.48 28.03 22.41
CA LEU A 113 21.55 27.11 22.83
C LEU A 113 22.91 27.83 22.90
N ASN A 114 22.96 28.89 23.68
CA ASN A 114 24.20 29.59 24.00
C ASN A 114 25.11 28.70 24.87
N PRO A 115 26.44 28.91 24.86
CA PRO A 115 27.37 28.17 25.70
C PRO A 115 26.94 28.21 27.18
N GLY A 116 26.72 27.04 27.77
CA GLY A 116 26.32 26.85 29.16
C GLY A 116 24.81 26.77 29.42
N THR A 117 23.94 26.92 28.41
CA THR A 117 22.49 26.71 28.58
C THR A 117 22.23 25.25 29.00
N PRO A 118 21.70 24.94 30.21
CA PRO A 118 21.66 23.58 30.75
C PRO A 118 20.45 22.81 30.20
N ILE A 119 20.39 22.61 28.88
CA ILE A 119 19.38 21.81 28.18
C ILE A 119 20.07 20.62 27.53
N LEU A 120 19.50 19.44 27.70
CA LEU A 120 19.89 18.23 26.99
C LEU A 120 18.99 18.03 25.77
N ILE A 121 19.58 17.97 24.58
CA ILE A 121 18.85 17.68 23.34
C ILE A 121 18.87 16.19 23.08
N LEU A 122 17.70 15.56 23.00
CA LEU A 122 17.54 14.13 22.71
C LEU A 122 16.59 13.90 21.53
N GLY A 123 16.88 12.87 20.73
CA GLY A 123 16.10 12.51 19.55
C GLY A 123 16.72 13.07 18.27
N ALA A 124 16.84 12.19 17.27
CA ALA A 124 17.60 12.43 16.06
C ALA A 124 16.87 13.28 15.01
N LEU A 125 15.54 13.41 15.09
CA LEU A 125 14.80 13.70 13.87
C LEU A 125 14.97 15.13 13.33
N ASN A 126 15.24 16.13 14.17
CA ASN A 126 15.03 17.51 13.74
C ASN A 126 16.08 18.53 14.19
N ASP A 127 17.37 18.33 13.91
CA ASP A 127 18.16 19.49 13.49
C ASP A 127 19.58 19.15 13.03
N ILE A 128 19.92 19.32 11.75
CA ILE A 128 21.32 19.62 11.42
C ILE A 128 21.61 21.10 11.61
N LYS A 129 20.62 22.00 11.78
CA LYS A 129 20.89 23.45 11.86
C LYS A 129 21.76 23.79 13.06
N HIS A 130 21.68 23.01 14.14
CA HIS A 130 22.47 23.25 15.34
C HIS A 130 23.90 22.68 15.30
N PHE A 131 24.14 21.60 14.54
CA PHE A 131 25.45 20.95 14.48
C PHE A 131 26.12 20.98 13.12
N GLY A 132 25.40 21.25 12.03
CA GLY A 132 25.92 21.31 10.66
C GLY A 132 26.35 19.95 10.09
N ALA A 133 25.98 18.84 10.70
CA ALA A 133 26.28 17.49 10.22
C ALA A 133 25.22 16.47 10.63
N THR A 134 24.97 15.52 9.72
CA THR A 134 24.18 14.31 9.92
C THR A 134 25.11 13.25 10.52
N LEU A 135 24.66 12.56 11.56
CA LEU A 135 25.43 11.52 12.24
C LEU A 135 24.76 10.16 12.07
N THR A 136 25.56 9.10 12.03
CA THR A 136 25.10 7.71 11.96
C THR A 136 25.88 6.83 12.94
N ILE A 137 25.26 5.75 13.40
CA ILE A 137 25.85 4.82 14.36
C ILE A 137 26.26 3.55 13.62
N LEU A 138 27.56 3.27 13.63
CA LEU A 138 28.14 2.06 13.04
C LEU A 138 27.84 0.84 13.92
N GLU A 139 28.07 -0.36 13.39
CA GLU A 139 27.84 -1.62 14.12
C GLU A 139 28.65 -1.72 15.42
N ASP A 140 29.86 -1.16 15.46
CA ASP A 140 30.69 -1.11 16.67
C ASP A 140 30.26 -0.01 17.68
N SER A 141 29.10 0.61 17.43
CA SER A 141 28.55 1.74 18.19
C SER A 141 29.35 3.04 18.12
N SER A 142 30.33 3.15 17.21
CA SER A 142 30.97 4.44 16.94
C SER A 142 30.01 5.38 16.20
N ILE A 143 30.16 6.68 16.45
CA ILE A 143 29.27 7.72 15.91
C ILE A 143 30.03 8.44 14.80
N ALA A 144 29.69 8.13 13.55
CA ALA A 144 30.35 8.66 12.37
C ALA A 144 29.58 9.85 11.80
N VAL A 145 30.32 10.83 11.25
CA VAL A 145 29.77 11.89 10.43
C VAL A 145 29.37 11.29 9.08
N LEU A 146 28.08 11.32 8.75
CA LEU A 146 27.55 10.81 7.48
C LEU A 146 27.60 11.89 6.39
N LYS A 147 27.04 13.07 6.70
CA LYS A 147 27.03 14.25 5.81
C LYS A 147 27.38 15.49 6.61
N VAL A 148 27.93 16.49 5.94
CA VAL A 148 28.37 17.75 6.56
C VAL A 148 28.05 18.93 5.63
N VAL A 149 27.62 20.06 6.20
CA VAL A 149 27.43 21.29 5.43
C VAL A 149 28.76 21.86 4.95
N GLU A 150 28.73 22.60 3.84
CA GLU A 150 29.93 23.27 3.34
C GLU A 150 30.48 24.26 4.39
N ASN A 151 31.81 24.37 4.48
CA ASN A 151 32.50 25.31 5.40
C ASN A 151 32.15 25.11 6.89
N HIS A 152 31.83 23.88 7.30
CA HIS A 152 31.56 23.53 8.69
C HIS A 152 32.65 24.05 9.67
N PRO A 153 32.32 24.74 10.78
CA PRO A 153 33.30 25.43 11.63
C PRO A 153 34.35 24.52 12.29
N LEU A 154 34.04 23.23 12.46
CA LEU A 154 34.97 22.24 12.98
C LEU A 154 35.77 21.51 11.89
N ASN A 155 35.58 21.87 10.62
CA ASN A 155 36.16 21.18 9.46
C ASN A 155 35.92 19.66 9.54
N LEU A 156 34.65 19.28 9.74
CA LEU A 156 34.22 17.88 9.73
C LEU A 156 34.24 17.35 8.30
N GLU A 157 34.51 16.06 8.17
CA GLU A 157 34.50 15.31 6.92
C GLU A 157 33.65 14.05 7.13
N PRO A 158 32.94 13.54 6.09
CA PRO A 158 32.34 12.22 6.15
C PRO A 158 33.35 11.15 6.60
N GLY A 159 32.94 10.32 7.55
CA GLY A 159 33.78 9.31 8.20
C GLY A 159 34.51 9.77 9.47
N ASP A 160 34.54 11.07 9.78
CA ASP A 160 35.04 11.51 11.09
C ASP A 160 34.23 10.86 12.22
N ILE A 161 34.91 10.37 13.26
CA ILE A 161 34.24 9.75 14.42
C ILE A 161 34.15 10.75 15.57
N ILE A 162 32.93 11.03 16.03
CA ILE A 162 32.68 11.84 17.21
C ILE A 162 32.87 10.98 18.45
N LEU A 163 33.91 11.25 19.23
CA LEU A 163 34.25 10.46 20.41
C LEU A 163 33.49 10.92 21.65
N GLY A 164 33.26 12.23 21.77
CA GLY A 164 32.63 12.86 22.92
C GLY A 164 33.20 14.24 23.18
N TYR A 165 33.20 14.67 24.43
CA TYR A 165 33.58 16.01 24.83
C TYR A 165 34.62 15.99 25.94
N GLU A 166 35.59 16.89 25.86
CA GLU A 166 36.61 17.14 26.89
C GLU A 166 37.39 15.89 27.36
N GLY A 167 37.56 14.92 26.45
CA GLY A 167 38.24 13.65 26.69
C GLY A 167 37.35 12.55 27.28
N ILE A 168 36.07 12.81 27.47
CA ILE A 168 35.09 11.86 28.02
C ILE A 168 34.24 11.29 26.87
N PRO A 169 34.10 9.96 26.77
CA PRO A 169 33.26 9.34 25.75
C PRO A 169 31.80 9.78 25.85
N TYR A 170 31.15 10.05 24.72
CA TYR A 170 29.77 10.56 24.72
C TYR A 170 28.77 9.62 25.39
N LYS A 171 28.94 8.30 25.22
CA LYS A 171 28.11 7.28 25.88
C LYS A 171 28.11 7.42 27.40
N GLN A 172 29.21 7.87 28.00
CA GLN A 172 29.27 8.16 29.42
C GLN A 172 28.60 9.51 29.74
N ILE A 173 28.91 10.54 28.95
CA ILE A 173 28.35 11.89 29.13
C ILE A 173 26.82 11.88 29.12
N VAL A 174 26.19 11.24 28.14
CA VAL A 174 24.73 11.28 27.99
C VAL A 174 24.03 10.65 29.20
N GLU A 175 24.57 9.56 29.76
CA GLU A 175 24.04 8.92 30.97
C GLU A 175 24.24 9.80 32.22
N GLU A 176 25.36 10.52 32.30
CA GLU A 176 25.63 11.46 33.39
C GLU A 176 24.72 12.70 33.32
N LEU A 177 24.47 13.25 32.13
CA LEU A 177 23.54 14.37 31.93
C LEU A 177 22.09 13.97 32.21
N LEU A 178 21.70 12.74 31.83
CA LEU A 178 20.41 12.17 32.21
C LEU A 178 20.31 12.03 33.73
N THR A 179 21.36 11.53 34.39
CA THR A 179 21.42 11.40 35.85
C THR A 179 21.43 12.76 36.57
N ALA A 180 22.00 13.78 35.94
CA ALA A 180 21.98 15.16 36.42
C ALA A 180 20.61 15.84 36.27
N GLU A 181 19.66 15.20 35.56
CA GLU A 181 18.31 15.69 35.35
C GLU A 181 18.27 17.07 34.69
N LEU A 182 19.06 17.25 33.62
CA LEU A 182 18.89 18.43 32.76
C LEU A 182 17.50 18.41 32.12
N PRO A 183 16.84 19.57 31.97
CA PRO A 183 15.69 19.71 31.09
C PRO A 183 15.95 19.11 29.71
N ILE A 184 15.04 18.26 29.26
CA ILE A 184 15.13 17.58 27.97
C ILE A 184 14.39 18.42 26.91
N ALA A 185 15.08 18.75 25.82
CA ALA A 185 14.49 19.28 24.60
C ALA A 185 14.48 18.17 23.52
N GLY A 186 13.32 17.95 22.89
CA GLY A 186 13.11 16.82 21.97
C GLY A 186 12.71 15.52 22.68
N TYR A 187 12.38 14.48 21.90
CA TYR A 187 12.49 13.03 22.24
C TYR A 187 11.54 12.17 21.38
N TRP A 188 12.06 11.48 20.36
CA TRP A 188 11.31 10.52 19.53
C TRP A 188 12.03 9.16 19.56
N ALA A 189 11.60 8.27 20.43
CA ALA A 189 12.05 6.87 20.43
C ALA A 189 10.96 5.99 21.02
N GLY A 190 10.75 4.82 20.40
CA GLY A 190 9.81 3.80 20.86
C GLY A 190 10.54 2.57 21.37
N CYS A 191 11.05 1.73 20.46
CA CYS A 191 11.79 0.52 20.81
C CYS A 191 13.19 0.81 21.38
N GLU A 192 13.81 -0.23 21.94
CA GLU A 192 15.12 -0.14 22.61
C GLU A 192 16.23 0.35 21.66
N SER A 193 16.32 -0.20 20.45
CA SER A 193 17.34 0.18 19.47
C SER A 193 17.18 1.62 18.99
N ALA A 194 15.95 2.05 18.66
CA ALA A 194 15.69 3.44 18.28
C ALA A 194 15.98 4.42 19.42
N ASN A 195 15.74 4.02 20.68
CA ASN A 195 16.10 4.81 21.86
C ASN A 195 17.62 4.92 22.05
N PHE A 196 18.35 3.82 21.85
CA PHE A 196 19.81 3.86 21.81
C PHE A 196 20.31 4.81 20.72
N ASP A 197 19.77 4.71 19.51
CA ASP A 197 20.21 5.52 18.37
C ASP A 197 19.91 7.01 18.61
N ALA A 198 18.70 7.33 19.07
CA ALA A 198 18.31 8.69 19.47
C ALA A 198 19.23 9.32 20.53
N LYS A 199 19.71 8.52 21.49
CA LYS A 199 20.66 8.96 22.52
C LYS A 199 22.04 9.21 21.97
N MET A 200 22.52 8.40 21.02
CA MET A 200 23.90 8.50 20.52
C MET A 200 24.05 9.57 19.43
N ILE A 201 23.13 9.62 18.46
CA ILE A 201 23.19 10.56 17.32
C ILE A 201 23.09 12.03 17.77
N CYS A 202 22.50 12.33 18.93
CA CYS A 202 22.44 13.70 19.44
C CYS A 202 23.77 14.21 20.03
N VAL A 203 24.87 13.46 19.93
CA VAL A 203 26.19 13.91 20.39
C VAL A 203 26.55 15.28 19.86
N GLY A 204 26.33 15.54 18.57
CA GLY A 204 26.62 16.82 17.96
C GLY A 204 25.73 17.96 18.48
N MET A 205 24.51 17.66 18.94
CA MET A 205 23.52 18.66 19.33
C MET A 205 23.73 19.26 20.71
N ASN A 206 24.68 18.74 21.47
CA ASN A 206 24.92 19.15 22.86
C ASN A 206 26.23 19.92 23.05
N TRP A 207 26.81 20.46 21.96
CA TRP A 207 28.10 21.15 21.99
C TRP A 207 28.11 22.39 22.90
N HIS A 208 26.95 23.02 23.11
CA HIS A 208 26.79 24.20 23.97
C HIS A 208 27.08 23.90 25.44
N LEU A 209 27.05 22.64 25.88
CA LEU A 209 27.35 22.23 27.25
C LEU A 209 28.84 22.04 27.53
N PHE A 210 29.71 22.13 26.51
CA PHE A 210 31.12 21.75 26.61
C PHE A 210 32.03 22.77 25.96
N LYS A 211 33.33 22.74 26.27
CA LYS A 211 34.33 23.63 25.65
C LYS A 211 35.01 23.04 24.43
N THR A 212 35.19 21.74 24.43
CA THR A 212 35.89 21.04 23.35
C THR A 212 35.18 19.75 22.99
N ILE A 213 35.07 19.49 21.71
CA ILE A 213 34.61 18.22 21.16
C ILE A 213 35.81 17.41 20.67
N ASN A 214 35.82 16.11 20.96
CA ASN A 214 36.86 15.18 20.56
C ASN A 214 36.43 14.43 19.32
N ILE A 215 37.22 14.56 18.27
CA ILE A 215 36.94 13.98 16.96
C ILE A 215 38.15 13.18 16.53
N LYS A 216 37.95 11.95 16.08
CA LYS A 216 38.96 11.19 15.36
C LYS A 216 38.79 11.49 13.88
N LYS A 217 39.75 12.21 13.30
CA LYS A 217 39.74 12.57 11.89
C LYS A 217 39.94 11.33 11.03
N TYR A 218 39.02 11.06 10.10
CA TYR A 218 39.13 9.90 9.22
C TYR A 218 40.41 9.96 8.37
N SER A 219 40.61 11.09 7.67
CA SER A 219 41.68 11.32 6.70
C SER A 219 43.10 11.19 7.26
N THR A 220 43.28 11.38 8.57
CA THR A 220 44.60 11.36 9.22
C THR A 220 44.74 10.32 10.33
N GLY A 221 43.62 9.73 10.78
CA GLY A 221 43.56 8.89 11.98
C GLY A 221 43.81 9.62 13.30
N GLN A 222 44.08 10.93 13.28
CA GLN A 222 44.43 11.70 14.48
C GLN A 222 43.19 12.04 15.30
N VAL A 223 43.33 11.93 16.62
CA VAL A 223 42.34 12.48 17.55
C VAL A 223 42.67 13.94 17.79
N VAL A 224 41.73 14.82 17.45
CA VAL A 224 41.79 16.26 17.69
C VAL A 224 40.78 16.65 18.76
N SER A 225 41.11 17.68 19.52
CA SER A 225 40.21 18.33 20.47
C SER A 225 39.96 19.75 19.99
N LEU A 226 38.75 20.03 19.51
CA LEU A 226 38.41 21.30 18.84
C LEU A 226 37.48 22.14 19.71
N PRO A 227 37.66 23.47 19.75
CA PRO A 227 36.82 24.34 20.56
C PRO A 227 35.38 24.41 19.99
N THR A 228 34.40 24.08 20.81
CA THR A 228 32.96 24.14 20.47
C THR A 228 32.49 25.57 20.24
N SER A 229 33.18 26.58 20.78
CA SER A 229 32.89 28.00 20.52
C SER A 229 32.91 28.36 19.04
N SER A 230 33.58 27.58 18.20
CA SER A 230 33.58 27.74 16.74
C SER A 230 32.19 27.51 16.13
N MET A 231 31.35 26.68 16.77
CA MET A 231 29.97 26.41 16.34
C MET A 231 29.07 27.65 16.39
N LEU A 232 29.44 28.69 17.14
CA LEU A 232 28.73 29.99 17.12
C LEU A 232 28.77 30.69 15.74
N SER A 233 29.68 30.27 14.87
CA SER A 233 29.78 30.77 13.49
C SER A 233 29.11 29.87 12.46
N LEU A 234 28.50 28.75 12.89
CA LEU A 234 27.76 27.87 12.00
C LEU A 234 26.58 28.63 11.37
N VAL A 235 26.48 28.56 10.06
CA VAL A 235 25.34 29.05 9.29
C VAL A 235 24.82 27.87 8.48
N VAL A 236 23.59 27.46 8.75
CA VAL A 236 22.87 26.45 7.96
C VAL A 236 21.67 27.16 7.34
N GLU A 237 21.51 27.02 6.03
CA GLU A 237 20.34 27.55 5.32
C GLU A 237 19.06 26.89 5.83
N GLU A 238 17.95 27.63 5.88
CA GLU A 238 16.70 27.15 6.48
C GLU A 238 16.11 25.92 5.77
N ASP A 239 16.46 25.73 4.48
CA ASP A 239 16.01 24.63 3.62
C ASP A 239 16.93 23.39 3.65
N LEU A 240 18.04 23.42 4.41
CA LEU A 240 18.95 22.29 4.53
C LEU A 240 18.45 21.26 5.56
N LEU A 241 17.99 20.15 5.00
CA LEU A 241 17.87 18.77 5.48
C LEU A 241 17.79 18.54 7.00
N TYR A 242 16.75 17.84 7.39
CA TYR A 242 16.71 17.10 8.63
C TYR A 242 17.76 15.97 8.63
N ASN A 243 18.09 15.45 9.81
CA ASN A 243 19.04 14.36 9.96
C ASN A 243 18.45 13.06 9.39
N ASN A 244 18.54 12.90 8.06
CA ASN A 244 18.12 11.71 7.35
C ASN A 244 19.34 10.87 6.97
N GLU A 245 19.27 9.60 7.32
CA GLU A 245 20.27 8.58 6.95
C GLU A 245 19.96 8.00 5.55
N GLN A 246 19.29 8.80 4.70
CA GLN A 246 19.01 8.51 3.30
C GLN A 246 20.04 9.21 2.42
N LEU A 247 20.65 8.51 1.48
CA LEU A 247 21.63 9.08 0.54
C LEU A 247 20.95 9.53 -0.76
N GLU A 248 21.53 10.54 -1.42
CA GLU A 248 21.09 10.98 -2.74
C GLU A 248 21.46 9.93 -3.79
N ILE A 249 20.52 9.65 -4.70
CA ILE A 249 20.73 8.71 -5.80
C ILE A 249 20.79 9.49 -7.10
N ALA A 250 21.79 9.16 -7.93
CA ALA A 250 21.98 9.79 -9.22
C ALA A 250 20.70 9.71 -10.08
N ASN A 251 20.30 10.83 -10.67
CA ASN A 251 19.15 10.97 -11.56
C ASN A 251 17.77 10.72 -10.92
N ILE A 252 17.69 10.52 -9.60
CA ILE A 252 16.42 10.46 -8.87
C ILE A 252 16.32 11.72 -8.00
N PRO A 253 15.29 12.57 -8.17
CA PRO A 253 15.14 13.78 -7.36
C PRO A 253 15.12 13.44 -5.87
N PHE A 254 16.10 13.95 -5.10
CA PHE A 254 16.05 13.82 -3.66
C PHE A 254 14.91 14.69 -3.11
N PRO A 255 14.06 14.18 -2.20
CA PRO A 255 12.87 14.89 -1.78
C PRO A 255 13.23 16.15 -0.99
N GLN A 256 12.55 17.25 -1.32
CA GLN A 256 12.66 18.53 -0.60
C GLN A 256 11.35 18.77 0.13
N PHE A 257 11.33 18.50 1.44
CA PHE A 257 10.18 18.73 2.31
C PHE A 257 10.60 19.54 3.54
N ASN A 258 9.89 20.64 3.78
CA ASN A 258 10.06 21.48 4.95
C ASN A 258 9.00 21.09 5.99
N ILE A 259 9.44 20.46 7.09
CA ILE A 259 8.53 19.99 8.15
C ILE A 259 7.91 21.15 8.94
N ASP A 260 8.62 22.26 9.06
CA ASP A 260 8.19 23.42 9.84
C ASP A 260 7.08 24.18 9.10
N LEU A 261 7.15 24.21 7.77
CA LEU A 261 6.15 24.82 6.88
C LEU A 261 5.08 23.84 6.39
N ASN A 262 5.25 22.54 6.64
CA ASN A 262 4.44 21.46 6.09
C ASN A 262 4.26 21.60 4.56
N SER A 263 5.38 21.75 3.85
CA SER A 263 5.36 22.03 2.41
C SER A 263 6.54 21.40 1.68
N GLY A 264 6.29 20.90 0.47
CA GLY A 264 7.30 20.26 -0.38
C GLY A 264 6.80 18.93 -0.92
N GLN A 265 7.67 18.13 -1.51
CA GLN A 265 7.32 16.79 -2.02
C GLN A 265 7.46 15.76 -0.90
N THR A 266 6.39 14.98 -0.67
CA THR A 266 6.36 13.90 0.33
C THR A 266 6.90 12.58 -0.22
N CYS A 267 6.83 12.43 -1.54
CA CYS A 267 7.33 11.28 -2.27
C CYS A 267 8.03 11.75 -3.55
N THR A 268 9.21 11.19 -3.84
CA THR A 268 9.89 11.32 -5.13
C THR A 268 10.34 9.95 -5.61
N TYR A 269 10.51 9.79 -6.92
CA TYR A 269 10.75 8.47 -7.51
C TYR A 269 11.51 8.54 -8.82
N GLY A 270 12.06 7.39 -9.24
CA GLY A 270 12.78 7.23 -10.48
C GLY A 270 13.18 5.77 -10.72
N ILE A 271 14.07 5.55 -11.69
CA ILE A 271 14.65 4.24 -11.99
C ILE A 271 16.14 4.29 -11.68
N LEU A 272 16.66 3.28 -11.00
CA LEU A 272 18.07 3.19 -10.66
C LEU A 272 18.94 3.03 -11.92
N GLU A 273 20.04 3.78 -11.98
CA GLU A 273 20.93 3.82 -13.14
C GLU A 273 21.45 2.42 -13.52
N ASN A 274 21.46 2.13 -14.82
CA ASN A 274 21.88 0.83 -15.39
C ASN A 274 21.04 -0.38 -14.92
N THR A 275 19.84 -0.14 -14.39
CA THR A 275 18.87 -1.18 -14.05
C THR A 275 17.50 -0.84 -14.62
N ASN A 276 16.53 -1.75 -14.49
CA ASN A 276 15.12 -1.45 -14.63
C ASN A 276 14.41 -1.60 -13.27
N ILE A 277 15.05 -1.17 -12.18
CA ILE A 277 14.49 -1.22 -10.82
C ILE A 277 13.94 0.15 -10.46
N GLY A 278 12.66 0.22 -10.08
CA GLY A 278 12.04 1.44 -9.59
C GLY A 278 12.48 1.76 -8.17
N PHE A 279 12.71 3.03 -7.87
CA PHE A 279 13.08 3.50 -6.55
C PHE A 279 12.18 4.65 -6.12
N ILE A 280 11.70 4.61 -4.88
CA ILE A 280 10.78 5.57 -4.28
C ILE A 280 11.35 6.05 -2.95
N TYR A 281 11.56 7.36 -2.80
CA TYR A 281 11.69 7.97 -1.48
C TYR A 281 10.29 8.25 -0.93
N LEU A 282 9.94 7.67 0.22
CA LEU A 282 8.74 8.01 0.96
C LEU A 282 9.13 8.57 2.32
N ILE A 283 9.16 9.89 2.43
CA ILE A 283 9.76 10.56 3.59
C ILE A 283 8.75 11.04 4.62
N VAL A 284 7.49 11.24 4.22
CA VAL A 284 6.47 11.88 5.05
C VAL A 284 5.08 11.41 4.59
N GLU A 285 4.16 11.19 5.53
CA GLU A 285 2.80 10.72 5.25
C GLU A 285 1.74 11.76 5.60
N TRP A 286 1.97 13.06 5.32
CA TRP A 286 1.07 14.13 5.79
C TRP A 286 -0.23 14.24 4.98
N TRP A 287 -1.27 14.74 5.67
CA TRP A 287 -2.68 14.65 5.25
C TRP A 287 -3.25 15.89 4.58
N GLU A 288 -2.50 17.00 4.48
CA GLU A 288 -3.04 18.19 3.84
C GLU A 288 -3.21 17.95 2.33
N ASN A 289 -4.47 17.95 1.87
CA ASN A 289 -4.88 17.78 0.47
C ASN A 289 -4.54 16.42 -0.16
N ASP A 290 -4.52 15.33 0.63
CA ASP A 290 -4.24 13.96 0.16
C ASP A 290 -2.91 13.84 -0.62
N GLN A 291 -1.95 14.75 -0.38
CA GLN A 291 -0.73 14.87 -1.18
C GLN A 291 0.11 13.60 -1.14
N ALA A 292 0.38 13.06 0.05
CA ALA A 292 1.16 11.84 0.20
C ALA A 292 0.48 10.64 -0.47
N ASP A 293 -0.85 10.51 -0.32
CA ASP A 293 -1.63 9.46 -0.97
C ASP A 293 -1.49 9.52 -2.50
N ASN A 294 -1.64 10.73 -3.08
CA ASN A 294 -1.54 10.96 -4.51
C ASN A 294 -0.11 10.75 -5.04
N GLU A 295 0.91 11.33 -4.41
CA GLU A 295 2.30 11.24 -4.88
C GLU A 295 2.85 9.80 -4.78
N PHE A 296 2.50 9.07 -3.72
CA PHE A 296 2.90 7.67 -3.59
C PHE A 296 2.14 6.77 -4.58
N PHE A 297 0.85 7.00 -4.81
CA PHE A 297 0.11 6.32 -5.87
C PHE A 297 0.71 6.59 -7.25
N GLU A 298 1.04 7.84 -7.57
CA GLU A 298 1.68 8.21 -8.84
C GLU A 298 3.02 7.49 -9.02
N ALA A 299 3.86 7.45 -7.97
CA ALA A 299 5.14 6.75 -7.98
C ALA A 299 4.97 5.25 -8.25
N VAL A 300 4.10 4.58 -7.49
CA VAL A 300 3.80 3.15 -7.67
C VAL A 300 3.23 2.89 -9.07
N ASN A 301 2.29 3.70 -9.54
CA ASN A 301 1.67 3.51 -10.84
C ASN A 301 2.64 3.77 -12.01
N ALA A 302 3.56 4.71 -11.88
CA ALA A 302 4.60 4.99 -12.86
C ALA A 302 5.65 3.88 -12.94
N LEU A 303 5.96 3.25 -11.80
CA LEU A 303 7.00 2.24 -11.69
C LEU A 303 6.49 0.80 -11.72
N LYS A 304 5.18 0.53 -11.74
CA LYS A 304 4.64 -0.84 -11.67
C LYS A 304 5.11 -1.81 -12.76
N GLU A 305 5.70 -1.30 -13.85
CA GLU A 305 6.25 -2.12 -14.95
C GLU A 305 7.76 -2.40 -14.79
N THR A 306 8.46 -1.82 -13.81
CA THR A 306 9.87 -2.10 -13.48
C THR A 306 10.07 -3.52 -12.98
N ASP A 307 11.30 -4.04 -12.96
CA ASP A 307 11.61 -5.44 -12.57
C ASP A 307 11.46 -5.69 -11.06
N GLY A 308 11.49 -4.62 -10.26
CA GLY A 308 11.24 -4.62 -8.82
C GLY A 308 11.10 -3.18 -8.33
N LEU A 309 10.66 -3.01 -7.09
CA LEU A 309 10.61 -1.71 -6.42
C LEU A 309 11.53 -1.70 -5.21
N ILE A 310 12.16 -0.55 -4.96
CA ILE A 310 12.80 -0.23 -3.69
C ILE A 310 12.08 0.99 -3.12
N ILE A 311 11.56 0.86 -1.90
CA ILE A 311 10.86 1.94 -1.19
C ILE A 311 11.72 2.33 0.02
N ASP A 312 12.31 3.50 -0.02
CA ASP A 312 13.14 4.02 1.07
C ASP A 312 12.30 4.83 2.05
N MET A 313 12.06 4.21 3.21
CA MET A 313 11.32 4.75 4.34
C MET A 313 12.25 5.06 5.53
N ARG A 314 13.58 5.03 5.38
CA ARG A 314 14.54 5.21 6.49
C ARG A 314 14.30 6.51 7.27
N TYR A 315 13.77 7.55 6.61
CA TYR A 315 13.43 8.84 7.23
C TYR A 315 11.91 9.12 7.28
N ASN A 316 11.05 8.11 7.14
CA ASN A 316 9.62 8.35 7.12
C ASN A 316 9.08 8.86 8.48
N TYR A 317 8.81 10.16 8.58
CA TYR A 317 8.39 10.79 9.84
C TYR A 317 6.90 10.54 10.20
N GLY A 318 6.17 9.79 9.37
CA GLY A 318 4.74 9.57 9.52
C GLY A 318 3.90 10.81 9.18
N GLY A 319 2.71 10.90 9.76
CA GLY A 319 1.65 11.83 9.35
C GLY A 319 0.27 11.17 9.50
N PHE A 320 -0.59 11.33 8.50
CA PHE A 320 -1.91 10.69 8.41
C PHE A 320 -2.30 10.42 6.94
N ALA A 321 -1.64 9.45 6.28
CA ALA A 321 -1.98 8.95 4.94
C ALA A 321 -2.14 7.42 4.99
N PHE A 322 -2.98 6.82 4.13
CA PHE A 322 -3.30 5.37 4.23
C PHE A 322 -3.03 4.60 2.93
N PHE A 323 -2.64 5.28 1.87
CA PHE A 323 -2.25 4.77 0.57
C PHE A 323 -3.23 3.75 -0.04
N PRO A 324 -4.56 3.95 0.01
CA PRO A 324 -5.52 2.95 -0.45
C PRO A 324 -5.29 2.56 -1.92
N GLU A 325 -5.13 3.55 -2.80
CA GLU A 325 -4.97 3.31 -4.25
C GLU A 325 -3.59 2.73 -4.61
N ALA A 326 -2.54 3.14 -3.91
CA ALA A 326 -1.21 2.57 -4.11
C ALA A 326 -1.19 1.11 -3.64
N PHE A 327 -1.82 0.80 -2.50
CA PHE A 327 -1.91 -0.56 -1.98
C PHE A 327 -2.83 -1.45 -2.81
N ASP A 328 -3.87 -0.89 -3.44
CA ASP A 328 -4.69 -1.61 -4.43
C ASP A 328 -3.83 -2.13 -5.61
N ILE A 329 -2.76 -1.42 -5.98
CA ILE A 329 -1.77 -1.87 -6.96
C ILE A 329 -0.76 -2.82 -6.31
N LEU A 330 -0.22 -2.50 -5.14
CA LEU A 330 0.85 -3.31 -4.55
C LEU A 330 0.36 -4.70 -4.10
N PHE A 331 -0.90 -4.88 -3.72
CA PHE A 331 -1.37 -6.12 -3.11
C PHE A 331 -2.34 -6.92 -3.97
N ASN A 332 -2.24 -8.24 -3.86
CA ASN A 332 -3.14 -9.20 -4.51
C ASN A 332 -4.06 -9.92 -3.51
N TYR A 333 -4.86 -9.18 -2.76
CA TYR A 333 -5.80 -9.75 -1.77
C TYR A 333 -7.18 -9.15 -1.92
N THR A 334 -8.23 -9.98 -1.97
CA THR A 334 -9.62 -9.48 -2.00
C THR A 334 -9.90 -8.60 -0.78
N GLU A 335 -9.48 -9.05 0.39
CA GLU A 335 -9.44 -8.28 1.62
C GLU A 335 -8.33 -8.86 2.49
N LEU A 336 -7.32 -8.05 2.84
CA LEU A 336 -6.24 -8.42 3.75
C LEU A 336 -6.28 -7.54 4.97
N LYS A 337 -6.67 -8.12 6.10
CA LYS A 337 -6.63 -7.45 7.39
C LYS A 337 -5.21 -7.54 7.94
N THR A 338 -4.58 -6.40 8.18
CA THR A 338 -3.17 -6.35 8.63
C THR A 338 -3.05 -6.16 10.14
N ILE A 339 -3.15 -4.90 10.58
CA ILE A 339 -3.10 -4.45 11.97
C ILE A 339 -4.39 -3.72 12.32
N ALA A 340 -4.66 -3.55 13.61
CA ALA A 340 -5.79 -2.78 14.08
C ALA A 340 -5.42 -1.90 15.26
N ASP A 341 -6.17 -0.81 15.42
CA ASP A 341 -6.07 0.01 16.61
C ASP A 341 -6.49 -0.75 17.87
N ALA A 342 -5.76 -0.50 18.95
CA ALA A 342 -6.09 -0.92 20.30
C ALA A 342 -6.07 0.26 21.26
N PHE A 343 -7.14 0.40 22.05
CA PHE A 343 -7.32 1.53 22.97
C PHE A 343 -7.60 1.04 24.37
N ARG A 344 -7.31 1.89 25.36
CA ARG A 344 -7.63 1.64 26.75
C ARG A 344 -9.14 1.64 26.96
N CYS A 345 -9.71 0.49 27.31
CA CYS A 345 -11.17 0.36 27.50
C CYS A 345 -11.61 0.34 28.96
N SER A 346 -10.67 0.26 29.91
CA SER A 346 -10.95 0.42 31.33
C SER A 346 -9.80 1.17 32.02
N PRO A 347 -10.12 2.18 32.86
CA PRO A 347 -9.11 2.86 33.67
C PRO A 347 -8.37 1.95 34.65
N ASP A 348 -9.03 0.88 35.12
CA ASP A 348 -8.66 0.21 36.37
C ASP A 348 -7.67 -0.96 36.20
N ASN A 349 -7.51 -1.50 34.99
CA ASN A 349 -6.75 -2.75 34.75
C ASN A 349 -5.79 -2.72 33.55
N TRP A 350 -5.54 -1.55 32.95
CA TRP A 350 -4.66 -1.38 31.77
C TRP A 350 -5.04 -2.27 30.57
N ASN A 351 -6.27 -2.81 30.56
CA ASN A 351 -6.75 -3.65 29.47
C ASN A 351 -6.93 -2.81 28.21
N LEU A 352 -6.39 -3.32 27.11
CA LEU A 352 -6.61 -2.79 25.77
C LEU A 352 -7.75 -3.57 25.11
N CYS A 353 -8.65 -2.83 24.47
CA CYS A 353 -9.66 -3.38 23.60
C CYS A 353 -9.34 -3.01 22.16
N ILE A 354 -9.66 -3.94 21.26
CA ILE A 354 -9.49 -3.76 19.83
C ILE A 354 -10.69 -2.97 19.33
N GLY A 355 -10.42 -2.01 18.47
CA GLY A 355 -11.43 -1.05 18.04
C GLY A 355 -11.55 0.10 19.04
N GLY A 356 -11.76 1.29 18.49
CA GLY A 356 -11.91 2.54 19.21
C GLY A 356 -12.81 3.49 18.42
N PRO A 357 -12.82 4.80 18.73
CA PRO A 357 -13.73 5.76 18.07
C PRO A 357 -13.56 5.86 16.54
N TYR A 358 -12.52 5.24 15.97
CA TYR A 358 -12.25 5.22 14.54
C TYR A 358 -12.46 3.85 13.87
N ASP A 359 -12.74 2.76 14.60
CA ASP A 359 -13.08 1.41 14.08
C ASP A 359 -12.32 1.00 12.80
N LYS A 360 -10.98 1.09 12.83
CA LYS A 360 -10.14 0.83 11.65
C LYS A 360 -9.25 -0.37 11.90
N GLU A 361 -9.79 -1.55 11.63
CA GLU A 361 -8.93 -2.58 11.05
C GLU A 361 -8.31 -1.99 9.78
N LEU A 362 -6.98 -1.95 9.70
CA LEU A 362 -6.30 -1.46 8.51
C LEU A 362 -6.28 -2.57 7.47
N GLY A 363 -7.37 -2.60 6.71
CA GLY A 363 -7.52 -3.46 5.55
C GLY A 363 -6.66 -3.01 4.37
N ILE A 364 -6.31 -3.96 3.53
CA ILE A 364 -5.82 -3.74 2.19
C ILE A 364 -6.79 -4.43 1.25
N SER A 365 -7.47 -3.65 0.41
CA SER A 365 -8.20 -4.14 -0.76
C SER A 365 -7.23 -4.26 -1.93
N SER A 366 -7.57 -5.07 -2.93
CA SER A 366 -6.83 -5.11 -4.20
C SER A 366 -7.69 -4.60 -5.34
N ASN A 367 -7.00 -4.07 -6.35
CA ASN A 367 -7.57 -3.98 -7.68
C ASN A 367 -7.28 -5.29 -8.45
N PRO A 368 -8.30 -6.11 -8.73
CA PRO A 368 -8.15 -7.45 -9.31
C PRO A 368 -7.64 -7.45 -10.76
N TYR A 369 -7.51 -6.27 -11.40
CA TYR A 369 -7.12 -6.14 -12.79
C TYR A 369 -5.67 -5.75 -13.01
N THR A 370 -4.98 -5.22 -11.98
CA THR A 370 -3.61 -4.71 -12.08
C THR A 370 -2.97 -4.70 -10.69
N PHE A 371 -2.25 -5.76 -10.33
CA PHE A 371 -1.48 -5.79 -9.09
C PHE A 371 -0.01 -6.12 -9.35
N TYR A 372 0.86 -5.66 -8.46
CA TYR A 372 2.31 -5.77 -8.55
C TYR A 372 2.76 -7.15 -8.04
N GLN A 373 3.42 -7.93 -8.90
CA GLN A 373 3.82 -9.32 -8.61
C GLN A 373 5.32 -9.49 -8.43
N LYS A 374 6.08 -8.40 -8.52
CA LYS A 374 7.54 -8.41 -8.58
C LYS A 374 8.15 -8.11 -7.18
N PRO A 375 9.47 -8.20 -6.97
CA PRO A 375 10.08 -8.04 -5.67
C PRO A 375 9.94 -6.59 -5.19
N ILE A 376 9.76 -6.41 -3.88
CA ILE A 376 9.73 -5.10 -3.24
C ILE A 376 10.74 -5.12 -2.09
N ALA A 377 11.79 -4.31 -2.16
CA ALA A 377 12.64 -4.04 -1.02
C ALA A 377 12.15 -2.78 -0.30
N VAL A 378 12.07 -2.81 1.03
CA VAL A 378 11.75 -1.62 1.83
C VAL A 378 12.92 -1.31 2.74
N LEU A 379 13.54 -0.15 2.56
CA LEU A 379 14.63 0.31 3.40
C LEU A 379 14.04 1.04 4.61
N THR A 380 14.46 0.67 5.82
CA THR A 380 13.94 1.27 7.05
C THR A 380 15.04 1.49 8.09
N GLY A 381 14.74 2.32 9.09
CA GLY A 381 15.67 2.72 10.12
C GLY A 381 14.97 3.48 11.26
N PRO A 382 15.71 3.84 12.31
CA PRO A 382 15.16 4.32 13.59
C PRO A 382 14.39 5.65 13.50
N ALA A 383 14.53 6.37 12.39
CA ALA A 383 13.81 7.59 12.07
C ALA A 383 12.43 7.34 11.43
N CYS A 384 12.16 6.15 10.92
CA CYS A 384 10.83 5.74 10.47
C CYS A 384 9.88 5.65 11.68
N VAL A 385 8.86 6.50 11.79
CA VAL A 385 8.05 6.64 13.00
C VAL A 385 6.57 6.88 12.70
N SER A 386 5.68 6.63 13.66
CA SER A 386 4.26 7.01 13.57
C SER A 386 3.57 6.29 12.41
N MET A 387 2.86 7.01 11.54
CA MET A 387 2.29 6.41 10.34
C MET A 387 3.33 5.73 9.42
N GLY A 388 4.61 6.14 9.47
CA GLY A 388 5.69 5.41 8.81
C GLY A 388 5.86 3.99 9.35
N ASP A 389 5.76 3.80 10.67
CA ASP A 389 5.74 2.45 11.28
C ASP A 389 4.49 1.67 10.83
N VAL A 390 3.32 2.31 10.82
CA VAL A 390 2.04 1.70 10.38
C VAL A 390 2.14 1.21 8.93
N THR A 391 2.63 2.07 8.03
CA THR A 391 2.83 1.76 6.61
C THR A 391 3.87 0.65 6.42
N LEU A 392 4.98 0.69 7.15
CA LEU A 392 6.01 -0.37 7.15
C LEU A 392 5.41 -1.73 7.56
N TYR A 393 4.64 -1.77 8.65
CA TYR A 393 3.98 -2.99 9.10
C TYR A 393 2.97 -3.51 8.08
N ARG A 394 2.21 -2.63 7.42
CA ARG A 394 1.27 -3.03 6.37
C ARG A 394 2.00 -3.59 5.15
N LEU A 395 3.06 -2.95 4.69
CA LEU A 395 3.90 -3.43 3.58
C LEU A 395 4.47 -4.82 3.85
N LYS A 396 4.86 -5.12 5.10
CA LYS A 396 5.37 -6.44 5.49
C LYS A 396 4.39 -7.60 5.27
N TYR A 397 3.09 -7.33 5.13
CA TYR A 397 2.12 -8.37 4.77
C TYR A 397 2.17 -8.74 3.28
N HIS A 398 2.87 -7.96 2.46
CA HIS A 398 3.07 -8.30 1.06
C HIS A 398 4.08 -9.46 0.95
N PRO A 399 3.76 -10.55 0.22
CA PRO A 399 4.61 -11.75 0.14
C PRO A 399 6.03 -11.47 -0.40
N ASN A 400 6.15 -10.49 -1.30
CA ASN A 400 7.41 -10.10 -1.94
C ASN A 400 8.11 -8.92 -1.27
N VAL A 401 7.59 -8.42 -0.14
CA VAL A 401 8.28 -7.37 0.61
C VAL A 401 9.36 -8.01 1.48
N ARG A 402 10.58 -7.45 1.43
CA ARG A 402 11.64 -7.69 2.40
C ARG A 402 12.15 -6.38 2.97
N LEU A 403 12.39 -6.36 4.28
CA LEU A 403 12.89 -5.20 5.00
C LEU A 403 14.41 -5.24 5.11
N PHE A 404 15.06 -4.12 4.77
CA PHE A 404 16.50 -3.92 4.83
C PHE A 404 16.84 -2.75 5.76
N GLY A 405 17.95 -2.86 6.49
CA GLY A 405 18.46 -1.79 7.33
C GLY A 405 18.30 -2.07 8.82
N LYS A 406 17.74 -1.10 9.55
CA LYS A 406 17.49 -1.18 11.00
C LYS A 406 16.00 -1.18 11.30
N SER A 407 15.64 -1.63 12.49
CA SER A 407 14.28 -1.49 13.02
C SER A 407 13.82 -0.03 12.96
N SER A 408 12.53 0.17 12.72
CA SER A 408 11.92 1.49 12.79
C SER A 408 11.77 1.95 14.25
N ASN A 409 11.20 3.14 14.46
CA ASN A 409 11.03 3.70 15.79
C ASN A 409 10.09 2.85 16.67
N ALA A 410 9.14 2.15 16.06
CA ALA A 410 8.08 1.39 16.71
C ALA A 410 7.21 2.23 17.65
N SER A 411 6.82 3.41 17.19
CA SER A 411 5.83 4.26 17.86
C SER A 411 4.64 4.44 16.92
N LEU A 412 3.70 3.51 16.93
CA LEU A 412 2.52 3.42 16.06
C LEU A 412 1.28 4.12 16.64
N SER A 413 1.44 4.78 17.78
CA SER A 413 0.36 5.45 18.49
C SER A 413 -0.19 6.67 17.77
N HIS A 414 -1.47 6.92 18.00
CA HIS A 414 -2.06 8.25 17.88
C HIS A 414 -1.56 9.17 19.02
N ASN A 415 -1.70 10.49 18.85
CA ASN A 415 -1.35 11.45 19.89
C ASN A 415 -2.54 12.35 20.26
N LYS A 416 -2.62 12.72 21.55
CA LYS A 416 -3.60 13.68 22.06
C LYS A 416 -2.94 14.80 22.84
N TYR A 417 -3.44 16.00 22.62
CA TYR A 417 -3.05 17.22 23.33
C TYR A 417 -3.87 17.44 24.58
N ILE A 418 -3.20 17.80 25.66
CA ILE A 418 -3.84 18.33 26.86
C ILE A 418 -3.86 19.86 26.72
N LYS A 419 -5.05 20.41 26.47
CA LYS A 419 -5.26 21.84 26.23
C LYS A 419 -5.16 22.67 27.53
N ASP A 420 -4.99 23.98 27.38
CA ASP A 420 -5.17 25.00 28.42
C ASP A 420 -4.06 25.17 29.49
N TYR A 421 -2.81 24.76 29.21
CA TYR A 421 -1.66 24.91 30.13
C TYR A 421 -0.60 25.94 29.70
N GLY A 422 -1.01 26.99 28.99
CA GLY A 422 -0.16 28.16 28.72
C GLY A 422 1.09 27.85 27.89
N LYS A 423 2.26 27.82 28.55
CA LYS A 423 3.56 27.57 27.91
C LYS A 423 3.93 26.07 27.84
N TRP A 424 3.11 25.21 28.42
CA TRP A 424 3.33 23.78 28.40
C TRP A 424 2.75 23.14 27.14
N TYR A 425 3.57 22.31 26.50
CA TYR A 425 3.17 21.41 25.44
C TYR A 425 3.12 20.00 26.03
N LEU A 426 1.91 19.58 26.39
CA LEU A 426 1.61 18.31 27.02
C LEU A 426 0.83 17.43 26.04
N ARG A 427 1.38 16.26 25.73
CA ARG A 427 0.73 15.27 24.88
C ARG A 427 1.05 13.85 25.33
N TYR A 428 0.19 12.92 24.98
CA TYR A 428 0.36 11.49 25.29
C TYR A 428 -0.08 10.64 24.10
N ALA A 429 0.51 9.45 23.98
CA ALA A 429 0.00 8.39 23.12
C ALA A 429 -1.33 7.89 23.65
N ASP A 430 -2.35 7.86 22.80
CA ASP A 430 -3.70 7.42 23.19
C ASP A 430 -4.16 6.12 22.51
N GLY A 431 -3.33 5.48 21.68
CA GLY A 431 -3.60 4.16 21.08
C GLY A 431 -2.35 3.31 20.93
N ASP A 432 -2.52 2.00 20.78
CA ASP A 432 -1.50 1.04 20.34
C ASP A 432 -2.00 0.36 19.06
N MET A 433 -1.12 -0.36 18.37
CA MET A 433 -1.50 -1.21 17.25
C MET A 433 -1.34 -2.67 17.65
N VAL A 434 -2.25 -3.52 17.20
CA VAL A 434 -2.22 -4.97 17.46
C VAL A 434 -2.16 -5.74 16.14
N ARG A 435 -1.47 -6.88 16.16
CA ARG A 435 -1.45 -7.81 15.02
C ARG A 435 -2.78 -8.56 14.94
N LEU A 436 -3.47 -8.52 13.82
CA LEU A 436 -4.78 -9.20 13.72
C LEU A 436 -4.67 -10.73 13.73
N THR A 437 -3.50 -11.31 13.44
CA THR A 437 -3.25 -12.75 13.59
C THR A 437 -2.94 -13.17 15.03
N ASP A 438 -2.61 -12.23 15.91
CA ASP A 438 -2.35 -12.46 17.33
C ASP A 438 -2.74 -11.22 18.13
N LEU A 439 -3.99 -11.22 18.61
CA LEU A 439 -4.59 -10.10 19.33
C LEU A 439 -3.97 -9.83 20.72
N THR A 440 -2.99 -10.64 21.14
CA THR A 440 -2.21 -10.42 22.35
C THR A 440 -0.88 -9.70 22.09
N TYR A 441 -0.51 -9.55 20.82
CA TYR A 441 0.75 -8.96 20.40
C TYR A 441 0.58 -7.49 19.97
N PHE A 442 0.70 -6.58 20.94
CA PHE A 442 0.79 -5.14 20.72
C PHE A 442 2.14 -4.73 20.12
N LEU A 443 2.17 -3.70 19.29
CA LEU A 443 3.33 -3.38 18.44
C LEU A 443 4.19 -2.23 18.98
N ASN A 444 3.62 -1.29 19.73
CA ASN A 444 4.41 -0.19 20.26
C ASN A 444 5.59 -0.65 21.12
N GLN A 445 6.71 0.05 20.98
CA GLN A 445 7.95 -0.18 21.72
C GLN A 445 8.61 -1.54 21.45
N LYS A 446 8.11 -2.31 20.48
CA LYS A 446 8.70 -3.58 20.08
C LYS A 446 9.43 -3.43 18.76
N GLU A 447 10.60 -4.05 18.68
CA GLU A 447 11.39 -4.04 17.44
C GLU A 447 10.61 -4.58 16.25
N VAL A 448 10.69 -3.88 15.12
CA VAL A 448 10.20 -4.40 13.84
C VAL A 448 11.22 -5.41 13.34
N PRO A 449 10.84 -6.68 13.12
CA PRO A 449 11.80 -7.66 12.64
C PRO A 449 12.23 -7.30 11.21
N ILE A 450 13.54 -7.11 11.01
CA ILE A 450 14.17 -6.82 9.72
C ILE A 450 14.67 -8.12 9.11
N ASP A 451 14.40 -8.33 7.82
CA ASP A 451 14.79 -9.55 7.12
C ASP A 451 16.30 -9.56 6.83
N PHE A 452 16.84 -8.41 6.47
CA PHE A 452 18.27 -8.18 6.22
C PHE A 452 18.80 -7.05 7.12
N PRO A 453 19.13 -7.35 8.39
CA PRO A 453 19.65 -6.36 9.33
C PRO A 453 21.07 -5.96 8.95
N MET A 454 21.27 -4.70 8.60
CA MET A 454 22.57 -4.14 8.20
C MET A 454 22.55 -2.63 8.31
N TRP A 455 23.72 -2.00 8.32
CA TRP A 455 23.82 -0.54 8.30
C TRP A 455 25.14 -0.09 7.69
N PHE A 456 25.35 1.23 7.59
CA PHE A 456 26.59 1.79 7.04
C PHE A 456 27.82 1.35 7.84
N SER A 457 28.85 0.93 7.11
CA SER A 457 30.22 0.86 7.60
C SER A 457 30.94 2.20 7.44
N LEU A 458 32.12 2.33 8.04
CA LEU A 458 32.93 3.53 7.86
C LEU A 458 33.38 3.71 6.41
N ASP A 459 33.72 2.61 5.73
CA ASP A 459 34.13 2.64 4.33
C ASP A 459 32.97 3.05 3.42
N ASP A 460 31.74 2.63 3.74
CA ASP A 460 30.53 3.05 3.02
C ASP A 460 30.38 4.57 3.03
N ILE A 461 30.47 5.17 4.21
CA ILE A 461 30.34 6.62 4.40
C ILE A 461 31.38 7.40 3.60
N VAL A 462 32.65 6.99 3.69
CA VAL A 462 33.77 7.70 3.06
C VAL A 462 33.66 7.65 1.53
N ASN A 463 33.17 6.53 1.00
CA ASN A 463 33.01 6.34 -0.43
C ASN A 463 31.63 6.79 -0.95
N ASN A 464 30.78 7.37 -0.08
CA ASN A 464 29.40 7.71 -0.39
C ASN A 464 28.64 6.53 -1.04
N TYR A 465 28.82 5.35 -0.44
CA TYR A 465 28.26 4.08 -0.87
C TYR A 465 27.12 3.67 0.08
N ASP A 466 25.99 3.24 -0.48
CA ASP A 466 24.82 2.84 0.29
C ASP A 466 24.68 1.33 0.31
N THR A 467 25.34 0.67 1.27
CA THR A 467 25.33 -0.81 1.38
C THR A 467 23.91 -1.38 1.53
N VAL A 468 23.02 -0.65 2.21
CA VAL A 468 21.63 -1.07 2.43
C VAL A 468 20.85 -1.07 1.11
N LEU A 469 21.06 -0.04 0.28
CA LEU A 469 20.49 0.02 -1.07
C LEU A 469 21.07 -1.06 -1.98
N GLU A 470 22.38 -1.30 -1.92
CA GLU A 470 23.03 -2.27 -2.81
C GLU A 470 22.60 -3.71 -2.52
N GLU A 471 22.42 -4.09 -1.25
CA GLU A 471 21.82 -5.38 -0.90
C GLU A 471 20.36 -5.47 -1.38
N ALA A 472 19.57 -4.40 -1.22
CA ALA A 472 18.19 -4.36 -1.69
C ALA A 472 18.10 -4.51 -3.23
N LYS A 473 19.04 -3.91 -3.97
CA LYS A 473 19.18 -4.09 -5.42
C LYS A 473 19.54 -5.53 -5.76
N GLU A 474 20.43 -6.16 -5.00
CA GLU A 474 20.80 -7.56 -5.19
C GLU A 474 19.60 -8.48 -4.99
N TYR A 475 18.82 -8.30 -3.91
CA TYR A 475 17.58 -9.05 -3.68
C TYR A 475 16.61 -8.93 -4.85
N VAL A 476 16.34 -7.71 -5.31
CA VAL A 476 15.44 -7.48 -6.45
C VAL A 476 15.96 -8.15 -7.72
N SER A 477 17.27 -8.09 -7.95
CA SER A 477 17.89 -8.62 -9.17
C SER A 477 18.01 -10.13 -9.18
N ASN A 478 18.06 -10.77 -8.02
CA ASN A 478 18.35 -12.20 -7.88
C ASN A 478 17.14 -13.05 -7.50
N LEU A 479 16.00 -12.46 -7.12
CA LEU A 479 14.84 -13.24 -6.67
C LEU A 479 14.23 -14.07 -7.81
N SER A 480 14.37 -15.39 -7.70
CA SER A 480 13.65 -16.34 -8.53
C SER A 480 12.16 -16.37 -8.18
N GLN A 481 11.30 -16.04 -9.13
CA GLN A 481 9.85 -15.86 -8.91
C GLN A 481 9.03 -16.16 -10.16
N SER A 482 7.71 -15.98 -10.07
CA SER A 482 6.81 -16.07 -11.22
C SER A 482 6.16 -14.73 -11.54
N SER A 483 5.77 -14.56 -12.81
CA SER A 483 5.02 -13.40 -13.29
C SER A 483 4.06 -13.78 -14.42
N ASN A 484 3.22 -12.82 -14.84
CA ASN A 484 2.29 -12.96 -15.97
C ASN A 484 1.39 -14.21 -15.88
N ALA A 485 1.07 -14.65 -14.67
CA ALA A 485 0.32 -15.87 -14.48
C ALA A 485 -1.14 -15.69 -14.91
N THR A 486 -1.66 -16.68 -15.65
CA THR A 486 -3.03 -16.71 -16.15
C THR A 486 -3.58 -18.14 -16.10
N SER A 487 -4.90 -18.27 -16.19
CA SER A 487 -5.53 -19.55 -16.48
C SER A 487 -6.48 -19.43 -17.66
N ASP A 488 -6.76 -20.56 -18.28
CA ASP A 488 -7.90 -20.66 -19.17
C ASP A 488 -9.21 -20.38 -18.43
N LYS A 489 -10.22 -19.96 -19.21
CA LYS A 489 -11.57 -19.78 -18.69
C LYS A 489 -12.20 -21.15 -18.44
N VAL A 490 -12.46 -21.47 -17.18
CA VAL A 490 -13.09 -22.73 -16.79
C VAL A 490 -14.53 -22.45 -16.44
N TYR A 491 -15.44 -22.93 -17.29
CA TYR A 491 -16.86 -22.95 -17.01
C TYR A 491 -17.32 -24.36 -17.32
N THR A 492 -17.76 -25.09 -16.29
CA THR A 492 -18.22 -26.50 -16.34
C THR A 492 -17.14 -27.58 -16.56
N THR A 493 -15.87 -27.21 -16.80
CA THR A 493 -14.79 -28.20 -16.92
C THR A 493 -14.17 -28.55 -15.57
N SER A 494 -13.89 -29.83 -15.40
CA SER A 494 -13.09 -30.40 -14.31
C SER A 494 -11.67 -29.87 -14.26
N GLU A 495 -11.14 -29.41 -15.39
CA GLU A 495 -9.72 -29.14 -15.60
C GLU A 495 -9.48 -27.66 -15.89
N VAL A 496 -8.41 -27.13 -15.30
CA VAL A 496 -7.96 -25.74 -15.44
C VAL A 496 -6.54 -25.76 -15.97
N ASN A 497 -6.34 -25.19 -17.16
CA ASN A 497 -4.99 -24.93 -17.65
C ASN A 497 -4.46 -23.66 -17.00
N PHE A 498 -3.27 -23.76 -16.44
CA PHE A 498 -2.58 -22.70 -15.75
C PHE A 498 -1.25 -22.43 -16.45
N PHE A 499 -0.94 -21.15 -16.68
CA PHE A 499 0.28 -20.69 -17.33
C PHE A 499 0.94 -19.61 -16.49
N ALA A 500 2.25 -19.65 -16.37
CA ALA A 500 3.00 -18.53 -15.81
C ALA A 500 4.42 -18.47 -16.36
N ASP A 501 4.98 -17.26 -16.39
CA ASP A 501 6.40 -17.05 -16.65
C ASP A 501 7.17 -17.27 -15.34
N ILE A 502 8.36 -17.85 -15.43
CA ILE A 502 9.29 -18.07 -14.33
C ILE A 502 10.53 -17.23 -14.61
N ILE A 503 10.77 -16.26 -13.73
CA ILE A 503 11.95 -15.41 -13.76
C ILE A 503 12.98 -16.07 -12.84
N ASN A 504 14.09 -16.54 -13.41
CA ASN A 504 15.23 -17.10 -12.69
C ASN A 504 16.51 -16.33 -13.07
N PRO A 505 16.74 -15.15 -12.46
CA PRO A 505 17.76 -14.23 -12.93
C PRO A 505 19.17 -14.62 -12.49
N ASN A 506 19.31 -15.34 -11.37
CA ASN A 506 20.59 -15.81 -10.85
C ASN A 506 21.07 -17.11 -11.55
N GLY A 507 20.19 -17.79 -12.29
CA GLY A 507 20.49 -19.03 -13.00
C GLY A 507 20.74 -20.22 -12.07
N HIS A 508 20.36 -20.12 -10.80
CA HIS A 508 20.47 -21.18 -9.81
C HIS A 508 19.54 -22.36 -10.16
N GLU A 509 19.82 -23.51 -9.57
CA GLU A 509 18.89 -24.64 -9.62
C GLU A 509 17.64 -24.30 -8.79
N ILE A 510 16.48 -24.25 -9.45
CA ILE A 510 15.19 -23.98 -8.80
C ILE A 510 14.19 -25.11 -9.01
N THR A 511 13.30 -25.30 -8.04
CA THR A 511 12.08 -26.09 -8.23
C THR A 511 10.85 -25.18 -8.12
N VAL A 512 9.87 -25.41 -8.98
CA VAL A 512 8.62 -24.64 -8.99
C VAL A 512 7.47 -25.58 -8.64
N LYS A 513 6.59 -25.11 -7.76
CA LYS A 513 5.41 -25.84 -7.32
C LYS A 513 4.18 -24.93 -7.40
N ALA A 514 3.14 -25.38 -8.08
CA ALA A 514 1.83 -24.74 -8.05
C ALA A 514 0.97 -25.38 -6.95
N GLN A 515 0.30 -24.57 -6.14
CA GLN A 515 -0.59 -25.00 -5.07
C GLN A 515 -1.99 -24.41 -5.27
N ILE A 516 -3.00 -25.28 -5.26
CA ILE A 516 -4.40 -24.88 -5.41
C ILE A 516 -5.04 -24.76 -4.04
N ALA A 517 -5.75 -23.66 -3.80
CA ALA A 517 -6.55 -23.48 -2.60
C ALA A 517 -7.97 -22.99 -2.92
N ASN A 518 -8.93 -23.44 -2.12
CA ASN A 518 -10.26 -22.82 -2.07
C ASN A 518 -10.11 -21.46 -1.38
N THR A 519 -10.51 -20.39 -2.07
CA THR A 519 -10.35 -19.01 -1.55
C THR A 519 -11.31 -18.69 -0.41
N THR A 520 -12.46 -19.37 -0.33
CA THR A 520 -13.43 -19.18 0.77
C THR A 520 -12.99 -19.91 2.04
N THR A 521 -12.52 -21.15 1.94
CA THR A 521 -12.12 -21.95 3.12
C THR A 521 -10.64 -21.86 3.46
N SER A 522 -9.81 -21.32 2.55
CA SER A 522 -8.35 -21.37 2.61
C SER A 522 -7.76 -22.80 2.64
N GLU A 523 -8.58 -23.81 2.34
CA GLU A 523 -8.14 -25.21 2.29
C GLU A 523 -7.26 -25.45 1.06
N ILE A 524 -6.08 -26.05 1.28
CA ILE A 524 -5.23 -26.52 0.20
C ILE A 524 -5.84 -27.80 -0.36
N ILE A 525 -6.16 -27.75 -1.65
CA ILE A 525 -6.87 -28.79 -2.39
C ILE A 525 -5.89 -29.78 -2.98
N ASP A 526 -4.87 -29.25 -3.66
CA ASP A 526 -3.85 -30.04 -4.35
C ASP A 526 -2.58 -29.20 -4.57
N SER A 527 -1.50 -29.87 -4.97
CA SER A 527 -0.28 -29.21 -5.41
C SER A 527 0.52 -30.06 -6.40
N VAL A 528 1.10 -29.40 -7.41
CA VAL A 528 1.87 -30.05 -8.49
C VAL A 528 3.25 -29.39 -8.62
N TYR A 529 4.29 -30.20 -8.82
CA TYR A 529 5.60 -29.69 -9.22
C TYR A 529 5.60 -29.42 -10.71
N CYS A 530 6.02 -28.23 -11.10
CA CYS A 530 5.93 -27.76 -12.47
C CYS A 530 7.23 -28.03 -13.23
N GLU A 531 7.11 -28.50 -14.46
CA GLU A 531 8.25 -28.54 -15.39
C GLU A 531 8.45 -27.15 -16.02
N ILE A 532 9.66 -26.62 -15.95
CA ILE A 532 10.02 -25.33 -16.55
C ILE A 532 10.55 -25.57 -17.96
N PHE A 533 9.89 -24.99 -18.96
CA PHE A 533 10.34 -25.01 -20.35
C PHE A 533 10.39 -23.59 -20.91
N GLU A 534 11.56 -23.16 -21.39
CA GLU A 534 11.77 -21.80 -21.92
C GLU A 534 11.22 -20.70 -20.98
N GLU A 535 11.59 -20.78 -19.70
CA GLU A 535 11.17 -19.83 -18.65
C GLU A 535 9.65 -19.80 -18.40
N LYS A 536 8.93 -20.87 -18.77
CA LYS A 536 7.47 -20.95 -18.59
C LYS A 536 7.07 -22.26 -17.95
N ILE A 537 5.97 -22.20 -17.21
CA ILE A 537 5.28 -23.37 -16.69
C ILE A 537 3.87 -23.44 -17.29
N SER A 538 3.41 -24.66 -17.53
CA SER A 538 2.07 -24.95 -18.04
C SER A 538 1.57 -26.23 -17.38
N GLU A 539 0.56 -26.13 -16.54
CA GLU A 539 0.01 -27.28 -15.81
C GLU A 539 -1.50 -27.40 -16.00
N VAL A 540 -1.99 -28.63 -15.94
CA VAL A 540 -3.43 -28.94 -15.94
C VAL A 540 -3.84 -29.36 -14.54
N LEU A 541 -4.79 -28.63 -13.96
CA LEU A 541 -5.24 -28.82 -12.60
C LEU A 541 -6.66 -29.42 -12.60
N ASP A 542 -6.84 -30.63 -12.07
CA ASP A 542 -8.15 -31.28 -11.96
C ASP A 542 -8.83 -30.94 -10.62
N ILE A 543 -9.96 -30.25 -10.72
CA ILE A 543 -10.82 -29.86 -9.59
C ILE A 543 -12.20 -30.54 -9.65
N SER A 544 -12.40 -31.56 -10.49
CA SER A 544 -13.69 -32.27 -10.61
C SER A 544 -14.21 -32.88 -9.32
N ALA A 545 -13.31 -33.25 -8.41
CA ALA A 545 -13.66 -33.86 -7.13
C ALA A 545 -14.21 -32.84 -6.11
N TYR A 546 -14.17 -31.54 -6.42
CA TYR A 546 -14.46 -30.47 -5.47
C TYR A 546 -15.77 -29.72 -5.84
N PRO A 547 -16.50 -29.21 -4.83
CA PRO A 547 -17.79 -28.53 -5.04
C PRO A 547 -17.62 -27.21 -5.81
N GLU A 548 -18.71 -26.63 -6.34
CA GLU A 548 -18.65 -25.32 -6.98
C GLU A 548 -18.14 -24.25 -6.01
N ASP A 549 -17.00 -23.62 -6.32
CA ASP A 549 -16.42 -22.55 -5.52
C ASP A 549 -15.42 -21.67 -6.29
N LEU A 550 -14.82 -20.71 -5.58
CA LEU A 550 -13.72 -19.86 -6.01
C LEU A 550 -12.39 -20.45 -5.57
N TYR A 551 -11.46 -20.57 -6.51
CA TYR A 551 -10.13 -21.14 -6.31
C TYR A 551 -9.04 -20.16 -6.67
N SER A 552 -7.86 -20.47 -6.16
CA SER A 552 -6.65 -19.74 -6.47
C SER A 552 -5.49 -20.69 -6.66
N VAL A 553 -4.55 -20.29 -7.51
CA VAL A 553 -3.23 -20.92 -7.64
C VAL A 553 -2.22 -19.99 -6.98
N SER A 554 -1.39 -20.55 -6.12
CA SER A 554 -0.18 -19.92 -5.61
C SER A 554 1.03 -20.61 -6.24
N ILE A 555 2.07 -19.86 -6.60
CA ILE A 555 3.34 -20.44 -7.06
C ILE A 555 4.35 -20.36 -5.93
N ILE A 556 5.06 -21.45 -5.71
CA ILE A 556 6.17 -21.55 -4.78
C ILE A 556 7.42 -21.84 -5.60
N THR A 557 8.42 -20.98 -5.51
CA THR A 557 9.77 -21.19 -6.05
C THR A 557 10.70 -21.55 -4.90
N GLU A 558 11.45 -22.63 -5.04
CA GLU A 558 12.51 -23.01 -4.10
C GLU A 558 13.84 -22.95 -4.82
N ASP A 559 14.75 -22.10 -4.35
CA ASP A 559 16.13 -22.03 -4.83
C ASP A 559 16.97 -23.06 -4.04
N LYS A 560 17.61 -23.98 -4.77
CA LYS A 560 18.37 -25.10 -4.18
C LYS A 560 19.79 -24.70 -3.82
N ASP A 561 20.30 -23.64 -4.42
CA ASP A 561 21.68 -23.20 -4.19
C ASP A 561 21.79 -22.43 -2.87
N ASP A 562 20.79 -21.60 -2.54
CA ASP A 562 20.75 -20.85 -1.29
C ASP A 562 19.74 -21.39 -0.24
N ASN A 563 18.95 -22.42 -0.59
CA ASN A 563 17.88 -23.00 0.24
C ASN A 563 16.78 -22.00 0.63
N THR A 564 16.50 -21.00 -0.19
CA THR A 564 15.39 -20.08 0.01
C THR A 564 14.12 -20.58 -0.65
N THR A 565 12.98 -20.15 -0.11
CA THR A 565 11.66 -20.45 -0.67
C THR A 565 10.86 -19.16 -0.75
N HIS A 566 10.23 -18.94 -1.89
CA HIS A 566 9.43 -17.77 -2.17
C HIS A 566 8.05 -18.19 -2.67
N THR A 567 7.00 -17.59 -2.10
CA THR A 567 5.61 -17.91 -2.42
C THR A 567 4.91 -16.68 -2.94
N LEU A 568 4.35 -16.78 -4.15
CA LEU A 568 3.41 -15.83 -4.74
C LEU A 568 1.99 -16.33 -4.53
N PRO A 569 1.30 -15.89 -3.47
CA PRO A 569 -0.04 -16.34 -3.16
C PRO A 569 -1.06 -15.77 -4.15
N ASN A 570 -2.06 -16.58 -4.47
CA ASN A 570 -3.25 -16.17 -5.23
C ASN A 570 -2.96 -15.55 -6.61
N ILE A 571 -1.81 -15.87 -7.21
CA ILE A 571 -1.32 -15.23 -8.45
C ILE A 571 -2.29 -15.42 -9.61
N VAL A 572 -3.05 -16.53 -9.61
CA VAL A 572 -4.20 -16.75 -10.47
C VAL A 572 -5.41 -17.09 -9.61
N ARG A 573 -6.56 -16.54 -9.98
CA ARG A 573 -7.85 -16.87 -9.37
C ARG A 573 -8.83 -17.28 -10.45
N PHE A 574 -9.59 -18.32 -10.19
CA PHE A 574 -10.57 -18.89 -11.09
C PHE A 574 -11.71 -19.51 -10.30
N THR A 575 -12.69 -20.08 -10.99
CA THR A 575 -13.88 -20.66 -10.36
C THR A 575 -14.44 -21.77 -11.25
N ASN A 576 -15.05 -22.78 -10.64
CA ASN A 576 -15.95 -23.71 -11.34
C ASN A 576 -17.43 -23.44 -11.01
N ALA A 577 -17.72 -22.43 -10.16
CA ALA A 577 -19.08 -22.01 -9.87
C ALA A 577 -19.67 -21.33 -11.10
N GLY A 578 -20.92 -21.64 -11.46
CA GLY A 578 -21.57 -21.05 -12.63
C GLY A 578 -20.99 -21.55 -13.96
N PRO A 579 -21.69 -21.27 -15.08
CA PRO A 579 -21.58 -19.97 -15.74
C PRO A 579 -22.68 -19.00 -15.34
N VAL A 580 -22.45 -17.69 -15.50
CA VAL A 580 -23.52 -16.70 -15.40
C VAL A 580 -23.93 -16.21 -16.76
N VAL A 581 -25.23 -16.10 -16.98
CA VAL A 581 -25.77 -15.60 -18.25
C VAL A 581 -26.57 -14.35 -17.97
N ILE A 582 -26.34 -13.31 -18.77
CA ILE A 582 -27.19 -12.13 -18.71
C ILE A 582 -28.50 -12.49 -19.41
N ASP A 583 -29.56 -12.59 -18.62
CA ASP A 583 -30.79 -13.27 -19.00
C ASP A 583 -31.71 -12.34 -19.82
N THR A 584 -31.76 -11.04 -19.51
CA THR A 584 -32.63 -10.07 -20.22
C THR A 584 -32.14 -8.62 -20.16
N PHE A 585 -32.36 -7.87 -21.25
CA PHE A 585 -32.21 -6.42 -21.38
C PHE A 585 -33.53 -5.81 -21.89
N THR A 586 -34.46 -5.48 -20.99
CA THR A 586 -35.67 -4.75 -21.40
C THR A 586 -35.29 -3.30 -21.61
N THR A 587 -35.39 -2.78 -22.84
CA THR A 587 -35.04 -1.39 -23.14
C THR A 587 -36.27 -0.57 -23.43
N ILE A 588 -36.47 0.54 -22.72
CA ILE A 588 -37.54 1.52 -22.97
C ILE A 588 -36.91 2.77 -23.59
N ILE A 589 -37.46 3.21 -24.73
CA ILE A 589 -37.09 4.46 -25.40
C ILE A 589 -37.79 5.62 -24.69
N TYR A 590 -37.04 6.66 -24.31
CA TYR A 590 -37.60 7.85 -23.67
C TYR A 590 -37.42 9.10 -24.55
N ASN A 591 -38.51 9.85 -24.79
CA ASN A 591 -38.55 11.19 -25.41
C ASN A 591 -37.98 11.35 -26.84
N ASP A 592 -38.42 10.55 -27.82
CA ASP A 592 -38.12 10.72 -29.26
C ASP A 592 -36.64 10.88 -29.66
N SER A 593 -35.68 10.68 -28.74
CA SER A 593 -34.28 11.05 -28.95
C SER A 593 -33.32 10.21 -28.08
N THR A 594 -32.63 9.25 -28.70
CA THR A 594 -31.31 8.69 -28.32
C THR A 594 -31.11 8.02 -26.95
N VAL A 595 -31.94 8.21 -25.92
CA VAL A 595 -31.73 7.68 -24.57
C VAL A 595 -32.43 6.32 -24.39
N LEU A 596 -31.63 5.32 -24.01
CA LEU A 596 -32.05 3.94 -23.77
C LEU A 596 -31.89 3.62 -22.28
N ILE A 597 -32.93 3.04 -21.68
CA ILE A 597 -32.94 2.61 -20.28
C ILE A 597 -33.10 1.09 -20.26
N SER A 598 -32.14 0.38 -19.67
CA SER A 598 -32.12 -1.09 -19.62
C SER A 598 -32.00 -1.62 -18.18
N ASP A 599 -32.92 -2.51 -17.80
CA ASP A 599 -32.73 -3.38 -16.63
C ASP A 599 -31.71 -4.48 -16.98
N LEU A 600 -30.88 -4.87 -16.02
CA LEU A 600 -29.91 -5.95 -16.18
C LEU A 600 -30.30 -7.11 -15.27
N TYR A 601 -30.40 -8.29 -15.85
CA TYR A 601 -30.70 -9.53 -15.12
C TYR A 601 -29.57 -10.51 -15.30
N LEU A 602 -29.10 -11.07 -14.19
CA LEU A 602 -28.04 -12.07 -14.19
C LEU A 602 -28.59 -13.39 -13.65
N LYS A 603 -28.44 -14.47 -14.42
CA LYS A 603 -28.82 -15.81 -14.00
C LYS A 603 -27.61 -16.59 -13.56
N ASN A 604 -27.67 -17.18 -12.37
CA ASN A 604 -26.68 -18.15 -11.90
C ASN A 604 -27.03 -19.52 -12.48
N LEU A 605 -26.24 -20.04 -13.43
CA LEU A 605 -26.41 -21.40 -13.96
C LEU A 605 -25.65 -22.47 -13.16
N GLY A 606 -25.03 -22.08 -12.05
CA GLY A 606 -24.44 -23.02 -11.11
C GLY A 606 -25.50 -23.92 -10.49
N THR A 607 -25.02 -25.02 -9.91
CA THR A 607 -25.84 -26.08 -9.31
C THR A 607 -25.84 -26.04 -7.78
N SER A 608 -24.81 -25.43 -7.16
CA SER A 608 -24.62 -25.51 -5.71
C SER A 608 -24.11 -24.23 -5.05
N LYS A 609 -23.34 -23.37 -5.75
CA LYS A 609 -22.81 -22.13 -5.14
C LYS A 609 -23.78 -20.96 -5.26
N GLU A 610 -24.12 -20.35 -4.12
CA GLU A 610 -24.74 -19.02 -4.08
C GLU A 610 -23.70 -17.96 -4.43
N LEU A 611 -24.02 -17.09 -5.39
CA LEU A 611 -23.16 -15.98 -5.80
C LEU A 611 -23.48 -14.76 -4.95
N ASN A 612 -22.46 -14.14 -4.34
CA ASN A 612 -22.56 -12.94 -3.51
C ASN A 612 -21.55 -11.86 -3.98
N HIS A 613 -21.65 -10.64 -3.47
CA HIS A 613 -20.83 -9.47 -3.87
C HIS A 613 -20.61 -9.27 -5.39
N ILE A 614 -21.63 -9.63 -6.17
CA ILE A 614 -21.53 -9.65 -7.63
C ILE A 614 -21.48 -8.22 -8.16
N LYS A 615 -20.43 -7.90 -8.89
CA LYS A 615 -20.25 -6.66 -9.65
C LYS A 615 -20.25 -6.98 -11.13
N LEU A 616 -20.87 -6.13 -11.94
CA LEU A 616 -20.90 -6.24 -13.40
C LEU A 616 -20.48 -4.89 -13.98
N ASP A 617 -19.31 -4.85 -14.61
CA ASP A 617 -18.76 -3.74 -15.37
C ASP A 617 -19.20 -3.82 -16.85
N LEU A 618 -19.60 -2.68 -17.41
CA LEU A 618 -20.09 -2.49 -18.77
C LEU A 618 -19.18 -1.51 -19.49
N ARG A 619 -18.59 -1.94 -20.61
CA ARG A 619 -17.76 -1.11 -21.47
C ARG A 619 -18.35 -1.05 -22.87
N PRO A 620 -18.82 0.12 -23.35
CA PRO A 620 -19.29 0.23 -24.73
C PRO A 620 -18.14 -0.10 -25.68
N THR A 621 -18.35 -1.06 -26.57
CA THR A 621 -17.40 -1.37 -27.65
C THR A 621 -17.83 -0.75 -28.97
N ASP A 622 -19.04 -0.19 -29.01
CA ASP A 622 -19.60 0.51 -30.16
C ASP A 622 -19.39 2.02 -30.06
N THR A 623 -18.78 2.61 -31.09
CA THR A 623 -18.52 4.05 -31.20
C THR A 623 -19.79 4.92 -31.35
N THR A 624 -20.95 4.31 -31.63
CA THR A 624 -22.24 5.02 -31.72
C THR A 624 -22.78 5.44 -30.35
N ILE A 625 -22.29 4.82 -29.27
CA ILE A 625 -22.65 5.16 -27.89
C ILE A 625 -21.91 6.43 -27.49
N SER A 626 -22.67 7.50 -27.25
CA SER A 626 -22.15 8.84 -26.95
C SER A 626 -22.03 9.14 -25.46
N ARG A 627 -22.81 8.44 -24.62
CA ARG A 627 -22.83 8.63 -23.17
C ARG A 627 -23.39 7.41 -22.46
N ILE A 628 -22.88 7.11 -21.27
CA ILE A 628 -23.42 6.10 -20.34
C ILE A 628 -23.51 6.74 -18.95
N THR A 629 -24.56 6.44 -18.18
CA THR A 629 -24.74 7.00 -16.83
C THR A 629 -24.01 6.24 -15.75
N THR A 630 -23.77 4.94 -15.95
CA THR A 630 -22.96 4.10 -15.06
C THR A 630 -22.23 3.05 -15.88
N SER A 631 -20.95 2.84 -15.58
CA SER A 631 -20.13 1.80 -16.19
C SER A 631 -20.14 0.50 -15.40
N TYR A 632 -20.90 0.41 -14.30
CA TYR A 632 -21.05 -0.83 -13.53
C TYR A 632 -22.37 -0.89 -12.75
N THR A 633 -22.71 -2.09 -12.29
CA THR A 633 -23.78 -2.34 -11.31
C THR A 633 -23.37 -3.44 -10.35
N THR A 634 -24.09 -3.55 -9.22
CA THR A 634 -24.03 -4.71 -8.34
C THR A 634 -25.36 -5.44 -8.30
N PHE A 635 -25.35 -6.66 -7.76
CA PHE A 635 -26.54 -7.49 -7.54
C PHE A 635 -26.67 -7.84 -6.05
N ASN A 636 -27.88 -8.26 -5.64
CA ASN A 636 -28.02 -9.03 -4.41
C ASN A 636 -27.50 -10.45 -4.65
N ASN A 637 -27.46 -11.26 -3.59
CA ASN A 637 -27.08 -12.65 -3.73
C ASN A 637 -28.02 -13.40 -4.70
N ILE A 638 -27.46 -14.32 -5.48
CA ILE A 638 -28.18 -15.11 -6.48
C ILE A 638 -27.95 -16.60 -6.20
N LEU A 639 -29.00 -17.28 -5.75
CA LEU A 639 -28.99 -18.72 -5.51
C LEU A 639 -28.79 -19.51 -6.83
N PRO A 640 -28.31 -20.76 -6.77
CA PRO A 640 -28.22 -21.65 -7.94
C PRO A 640 -29.53 -21.73 -8.73
N GLY A 641 -29.48 -21.53 -10.05
CA GLY A 641 -30.63 -21.55 -10.95
C GLY A 641 -31.49 -20.28 -10.98
N GLU A 642 -31.31 -19.37 -10.02
CA GLU A 642 -32.13 -18.16 -9.86
C GLU A 642 -31.60 -16.97 -10.69
N VAL A 643 -32.46 -15.96 -10.85
CA VAL A 643 -32.16 -14.72 -11.58
C VAL A 643 -32.13 -13.53 -10.63
N GLY A 644 -31.01 -12.83 -10.57
CA GLY A 644 -30.85 -11.58 -9.85
C GLY A 644 -31.07 -10.36 -10.74
N LYS A 645 -31.71 -9.33 -10.17
CA LYS A 645 -31.87 -8.02 -10.81
C LYS A 645 -30.77 -7.06 -10.34
N SER A 646 -30.24 -6.25 -11.26
CA SER A 646 -29.27 -5.22 -10.94
C SER A 646 -29.82 -4.16 -9.99
N LYS A 647 -28.98 -3.68 -9.05
CA LYS A 647 -29.32 -2.59 -8.14
C LYS A 647 -29.42 -1.23 -8.84
N THR A 648 -28.72 -1.08 -9.96
CA THR A 648 -28.77 0.12 -10.80
C THR A 648 -29.33 -0.20 -12.18
N ILE A 649 -29.98 0.79 -12.77
CA ILE A 649 -30.52 0.71 -14.13
C ILE A 649 -29.50 1.31 -15.08
N LEU A 650 -29.17 0.61 -16.16
CA LEU A 650 -28.28 1.12 -17.19
C LEU A 650 -29.02 2.20 -18.00
N ARG A 651 -28.43 3.38 -18.14
CA ARG A 651 -28.91 4.40 -19.08
C ARG A 651 -27.78 4.83 -20.00
N TYR A 652 -28.04 4.89 -21.29
CA TYR A 652 -27.05 5.32 -22.27
C TYR A 652 -27.68 6.02 -23.47
N CYS A 653 -26.88 6.83 -24.16
CA CYS A 653 -27.29 7.56 -25.35
C CYS A 653 -26.62 6.97 -26.59
N THR A 654 -27.41 6.55 -27.58
CA THR A 654 -26.88 6.12 -28.89
C THR A 654 -27.29 7.09 -30.00
N LYS A 655 -26.39 7.30 -30.96
CA LYS A 655 -26.64 8.13 -32.15
C LYS A 655 -27.55 7.44 -33.19
N ASP A 656 -27.77 6.13 -33.05
CA ASP A 656 -28.58 5.35 -33.99
C ASP A 656 -29.43 4.29 -33.26
N LEU A 657 -30.75 4.49 -33.23
CA LEU A 657 -31.72 3.58 -32.60
C LEU A 657 -32.03 2.32 -33.45
N THR A 658 -31.54 2.25 -34.68
CA THR A 658 -31.75 1.11 -35.58
C THR A 658 -30.69 0.01 -35.42
N TYR A 659 -29.59 0.31 -34.72
CA TYR A 659 -28.51 -0.62 -34.45
C TYR A 659 -28.58 -1.22 -33.05
N SER A 660 -28.10 -2.45 -32.99
CA SER A 660 -27.86 -3.18 -31.76
C SER A 660 -26.55 -2.71 -31.12
N ASN A 661 -26.60 -2.23 -29.88
CA ASN A 661 -25.47 -1.61 -29.18
C ASN A 661 -24.64 -2.67 -28.46
N LYS A 662 -23.34 -2.74 -28.74
CA LYS A 662 -22.44 -3.74 -28.14
C LYS A 662 -21.78 -3.22 -26.87
N PHE A 663 -21.80 -4.05 -25.84
CA PHE A 663 -21.04 -3.84 -24.62
C PHE A 663 -20.18 -5.05 -24.34
N LYS A 664 -18.91 -4.81 -24.00
CA LYS A 664 -18.11 -5.78 -23.27
C LYS A 664 -18.58 -5.76 -21.82
N VAL A 665 -18.86 -6.93 -21.28
CA VAL A 665 -19.27 -7.12 -19.89
C VAL A 665 -18.20 -7.90 -19.16
N VAL A 666 -17.84 -7.43 -17.97
CA VAL A 666 -17.00 -8.17 -17.02
C VAL A 666 -17.79 -8.30 -15.73
N ILE A 667 -18.01 -9.52 -15.27
CA ILE A 667 -18.63 -9.82 -13.99
C ILE A 667 -17.52 -10.26 -13.05
N SER A 668 -17.53 -9.70 -11.86
CA SER A 668 -16.64 -10.08 -10.76
C SER A 668 -17.44 -10.50 -9.54
N ILE A 669 -16.90 -11.44 -8.79
CA ILE A 669 -17.42 -11.92 -7.51
C ILE A 669 -16.28 -11.79 -6.51
N ASP A 670 -16.53 -11.15 -5.37
CA ASP A 670 -15.48 -10.89 -4.36
C ASP A 670 -14.22 -10.26 -5.00
N SER A 671 -14.47 -9.28 -5.88
CA SER A 671 -13.49 -8.61 -6.74
C SER A 671 -12.79 -9.51 -7.78
N VAL A 672 -12.89 -10.84 -7.74
CA VAL A 672 -12.27 -11.72 -8.73
C VAL A 672 -13.06 -11.70 -10.04
N LYS A 673 -12.37 -11.54 -11.18
CA LYS A 673 -12.99 -11.68 -12.51
C LYS A 673 -13.60 -13.07 -12.64
N TYR A 674 -14.91 -13.11 -12.74
CA TYR A 674 -15.71 -14.31 -12.70
C TYR A 674 -16.21 -14.69 -14.10
N TRP A 675 -16.74 -13.71 -14.85
CA TRP A 675 -17.25 -13.92 -16.20
C TRP A 675 -16.94 -12.73 -17.10
N GLU A 676 -16.66 -12.96 -18.38
CA GLU A 676 -16.51 -11.89 -19.35
C GLU A 676 -17.08 -12.29 -20.70
N ASP A 677 -17.93 -11.43 -21.24
CA ASP A 677 -18.68 -11.67 -22.47
C ASP A 677 -18.91 -10.38 -23.24
N THR A 678 -19.46 -10.48 -24.45
CA THR A 678 -19.98 -9.34 -25.21
C THR A 678 -21.46 -9.51 -25.41
N ILE A 679 -22.21 -8.52 -24.97
CA ILE A 679 -23.66 -8.49 -25.13
C ILE A 679 -24.09 -7.53 -26.22
N LEU A 680 -25.28 -7.80 -26.74
CA LEU A 680 -25.95 -7.02 -27.76
C LEU A 680 -27.25 -6.46 -27.20
N VAL A 681 -27.36 -5.14 -27.09
CA VAL A 681 -28.59 -4.47 -26.64
C VAL A 681 -29.38 -3.99 -27.84
N ILE A 682 -30.55 -4.60 -28.06
CA ILE A 682 -31.46 -4.24 -29.15
C ILE A 682 -32.53 -3.30 -28.58
N PRO A 683 -32.63 -2.04 -29.06
CA PRO A 683 -33.72 -1.14 -28.69
C PRO A 683 -35.07 -1.75 -29.08
N GLN A 684 -36.04 -1.79 -28.15
CA GLN A 684 -37.40 -2.29 -28.38
C GLN A 684 -38.44 -1.24 -28.01
N ASP A 685 -39.60 -1.30 -28.67
CA ASP A 685 -40.75 -0.49 -28.29
C ASP A 685 -41.38 -1.08 -27.01
N PRO A 686 -41.71 -0.26 -25.99
CA PRO A 686 -42.40 -0.74 -24.80
C PRO A 686 -43.72 -1.50 -25.06
N SER A 687 -44.37 -1.34 -26.23
CA SER A 687 -45.54 -2.16 -26.60
C SER A 687 -45.23 -3.64 -26.87
N ASP A 688 -43.97 -3.99 -27.16
CA ASP A 688 -43.56 -5.32 -27.65
C ASP A 688 -42.92 -6.20 -26.56
N ILE A 689 -42.81 -5.70 -25.32
CA ILE A 689 -42.12 -6.38 -24.20
C ILE A 689 -42.71 -7.77 -23.90
N ALA A 690 -44.03 -7.94 -24.01
CA ALA A 690 -44.69 -9.23 -23.78
C ALA A 690 -44.40 -10.29 -24.87
N LEU A 691 -43.89 -9.87 -26.04
CA LEU A 691 -43.52 -10.74 -27.15
C LEU A 691 -42.06 -11.21 -27.07
N PHE A 692 -41.20 -10.51 -26.31
CA PHE A 692 -39.76 -10.75 -26.25
C PHE A 692 -39.41 -12.12 -25.64
N HIS A 693 -40.13 -12.54 -24.59
CA HIS A 693 -39.99 -13.88 -23.99
C HIS A 693 -40.44 -15.02 -24.92
N LYS A 694 -40.99 -14.69 -26.09
CA LYS A 694 -41.42 -15.67 -27.10
C LYS A 694 -40.48 -15.72 -28.30
N LEU A 695 -39.43 -14.89 -28.35
CA LEU A 695 -38.47 -14.91 -29.47
C LEU A 695 -37.62 -16.20 -29.44
N PRO A 696 -37.23 -16.72 -30.61
CA PRO A 696 -36.50 -17.97 -30.68
C PRO A 696 -35.07 -17.80 -30.14
N THR A 697 -34.53 -18.85 -29.53
CA THR A 697 -33.16 -18.87 -28.97
C THR A 697 -32.13 -19.46 -29.94
N GLU A 698 -32.60 -20.14 -30.99
CA GLU A 698 -31.77 -20.85 -31.97
C GLU A 698 -32.23 -20.56 -33.40
N TYR A 699 -31.35 -20.80 -34.38
CA TYR A 699 -31.73 -20.80 -35.79
C TYR A 699 -32.52 -22.08 -36.11
N THR A 700 -33.57 -21.97 -36.94
CA THR A 700 -34.32 -23.15 -37.42
C THR A 700 -34.89 -22.89 -38.81
N LEU A 701 -34.81 -23.89 -39.69
CA LEU A 701 -35.52 -23.94 -40.97
C LEU A 701 -36.57 -25.06 -40.94
N GLU A 702 -37.84 -24.70 -40.98
CA GLU A 702 -38.94 -25.65 -40.93
C GLU A 702 -39.24 -26.27 -42.30
N GLN A 703 -39.89 -27.42 -42.28
CA GLN A 703 -40.37 -28.06 -43.51
C GLN A 703 -41.51 -27.25 -44.12
N ASN A 704 -41.41 -26.94 -45.42
CA ASN A 704 -42.44 -26.21 -46.15
C ASN A 704 -43.81 -26.91 -46.06
N TYR A 705 -44.90 -26.14 -45.97
CA TYR A 705 -46.26 -26.67 -45.88
C TYR A 705 -47.23 -25.90 -46.80
N PRO A 706 -48.07 -26.59 -47.60
CA PRO A 706 -48.10 -28.05 -47.79
C PRO A 706 -46.83 -28.58 -48.47
N ASN A 707 -46.53 -29.86 -48.29
CA ASN A 707 -45.51 -30.59 -49.05
C ASN A 707 -45.92 -32.07 -49.18
N PRO A 708 -46.24 -32.59 -50.38
CA PRO A 708 -46.13 -31.91 -51.68
C PRO A 708 -47.06 -30.70 -51.82
N PHE A 709 -46.69 -29.73 -52.67
CA PHE A 709 -47.41 -28.47 -52.86
C PHE A 709 -47.90 -28.26 -54.29
N ASN A 710 -48.96 -27.47 -54.47
CA ASN A 710 -49.53 -27.10 -55.78
C ASN A 710 -50.22 -25.72 -55.77
N PRO A 711 -49.76 -24.73 -56.55
CA PRO A 711 -48.35 -24.47 -56.86
C PRO A 711 -47.68 -23.64 -55.76
N ARG A 712 -48.36 -23.34 -54.64
CA ARG A 712 -47.86 -22.51 -53.54
C ARG A 712 -47.57 -23.30 -52.27
N THR A 713 -46.53 -22.91 -51.55
CA THR A 713 -46.16 -23.45 -50.23
C THR A 713 -45.55 -22.35 -49.38
N THR A 714 -45.60 -22.51 -48.06
CA THR A 714 -44.98 -21.58 -47.11
C THR A 714 -43.77 -22.24 -46.46
N ILE A 715 -42.65 -21.52 -46.44
CA ILE A 715 -41.42 -21.91 -45.75
C ILE A 715 -41.29 -21.03 -44.51
N LYS A 716 -41.14 -21.65 -43.33
CA LYS A 716 -40.95 -20.93 -42.06
C LYS A 716 -39.52 -21.09 -41.57
N TYR A 717 -38.98 -20.04 -40.96
CA TYR A 717 -37.65 -20.07 -40.35
C TYR A 717 -37.54 -19.06 -39.22
N GLN A 718 -36.50 -19.21 -38.39
CA GLN A 718 -36.35 -18.49 -37.14
C GLN A 718 -34.94 -17.91 -37.01
N ILE A 719 -34.83 -16.69 -36.46
CA ILE A 719 -33.56 -15.99 -36.20
C ILE A 719 -33.45 -15.72 -34.71
N PRO A 720 -32.38 -16.17 -34.03
CA PRO A 720 -32.26 -16.14 -32.57
C PRO A 720 -32.13 -14.72 -32.00
N ILE A 721 -32.60 -14.54 -30.76
CA ILE A 721 -32.65 -13.26 -30.03
C ILE A 721 -31.31 -12.50 -29.91
N ARG A 722 -30.19 -13.20 -30.04
CA ARG A 722 -28.85 -12.68 -29.78
C ARG A 722 -28.16 -12.05 -31.00
N GLU A 723 -28.71 -12.20 -32.21
CA GLU A 723 -28.03 -11.78 -33.44
C GLU A 723 -28.98 -11.16 -34.48
N MET A 724 -28.54 -10.07 -35.12
CA MET A 724 -29.10 -9.62 -36.39
C MET A 724 -28.26 -10.19 -37.52
N SER A 725 -28.89 -10.90 -38.46
CA SER A 725 -28.14 -11.65 -39.46
C SER A 725 -28.62 -11.39 -40.88
N ASN A 726 -27.68 -11.44 -41.83
CA ASN A 726 -27.99 -11.41 -43.26
C ASN A 726 -28.52 -12.78 -43.65
N VAL A 727 -29.83 -12.87 -43.91
CA VAL A 727 -30.50 -14.10 -44.29
C VAL A 727 -30.57 -14.20 -45.80
N LYS A 728 -30.04 -15.30 -46.33
CA LYS A 728 -30.20 -15.70 -47.73
C LYS A 728 -30.96 -17.02 -47.79
N LEU A 729 -32.18 -17.00 -48.34
CA LEU A 729 -33.02 -18.20 -48.54
C LEU A 729 -33.24 -18.40 -50.04
N ILE A 730 -32.73 -19.50 -50.58
CA ILE A 730 -32.71 -19.76 -52.03
C ILE A 730 -33.30 -21.14 -52.32
N VAL A 731 -34.09 -21.23 -53.38
CA VAL A 731 -34.60 -22.46 -53.96
C VAL A 731 -33.66 -22.95 -55.06
N TYR A 732 -33.39 -24.25 -55.07
CA TYR A 732 -32.55 -24.98 -56.01
C TYR A 732 -33.31 -26.12 -56.66
N ASP A 733 -32.96 -26.45 -57.90
CA ASP A 733 -33.41 -27.68 -58.55
C ASP A 733 -32.57 -28.90 -58.17
N MET A 734 -32.91 -30.08 -58.71
CA MET A 734 -32.18 -31.33 -58.42
C MET A 734 -30.71 -31.32 -58.88
N LEU A 735 -30.32 -30.42 -59.79
CA LEU A 735 -28.94 -30.27 -60.25
C LEU A 735 -28.17 -29.22 -59.42
N GLY A 736 -28.81 -28.62 -58.42
CA GLY A 736 -28.21 -27.58 -57.59
C GLY A 736 -28.17 -26.21 -58.26
N ARG A 737 -28.94 -25.99 -59.34
CA ARG A 737 -29.05 -24.66 -59.97
C ARG A 737 -30.00 -23.79 -59.18
N GLU A 738 -29.63 -22.54 -58.95
CA GLU A 738 -30.51 -21.55 -58.29
C GLU A 738 -31.74 -21.29 -59.16
N VAL A 739 -32.91 -21.51 -58.59
CA VAL A 739 -34.22 -21.31 -59.24
C VAL A 739 -34.76 -19.94 -58.88
N GLU A 740 -34.77 -19.61 -57.59
CA GLU A 740 -35.29 -18.35 -57.09
C GLU A 740 -34.67 -18.00 -55.72
N THR A 741 -34.33 -16.73 -55.50
CA THR A 741 -33.94 -16.22 -54.19
C THR A 741 -35.16 -15.63 -53.50
N LEU A 742 -35.63 -16.26 -52.43
CA LEU A 742 -36.82 -15.86 -51.69
C LEU A 742 -36.54 -14.74 -50.69
N VAL A 743 -35.35 -14.76 -50.08
CA VAL A 743 -34.92 -13.75 -49.10
C VAL A 743 -33.44 -13.49 -49.31
N ASN A 744 -33.03 -12.22 -49.31
CA ASN A 744 -31.63 -11.79 -49.31
C ASN A 744 -31.50 -10.42 -48.63
N GLN A 745 -31.68 -10.39 -47.31
CA GLN A 745 -31.67 -9.14 -46.55
C GLN A 745 -31.24 -9.38 -45.10
N LYS A 746 -30.86 -8.28 -44.43
CA LYS A 746 -30.64 -8.28 -42.98
C LYS A 746 -31.99 -8.36 -42.26
N GLN A 747 -32.15 -9.33 -41.36
CA GLN A 747 -33.37 -9.52 -40.59
C GLN A 747 -33.08 -9.45 -39.07
N LYS A 748 -34.06 -8.97 -38.31
CA LYS A 748 -34.02 -8.91 -36.84
C LYS A 748 -34.30 -10.30 -36.25
N PRO A 749 -34.03 -10.56 -34.97
CA PRO A 749 -34.53 -11.77 -34.33
C PRO A 749 -36.05 -11.92 -34.46
N GLY A 750 -36.52 -13.15 -34.69
CA GLY A 750 -37.95 -13.42 -34.83
C GLY A 750 -38.29 -14.66 -35.67
N PHE A 751 -39.59 -14.87 -35.84
CA PHE A 751 -40.17 -15.91 -36.70
C PHE A 751 -40.54 -15.29 -38.05
N TYR A 752 -40.18 -15.98 -39.12
CA TYR A 752 -40.39 -15.52 -40.48
C TYR A 752 -41.09 -16.59 -41.29
N GLU A 753 -41.94 -16.15 -42.22
CA GLU A 753 -42.61 -17.00 -43.20
C GLU A 753 -42.45 -16.37 -44.57
N VAL A 754 -42.11 -17.18 -45.57
CA VAL A 754 -42.05 -16.77 -46.97
C VAL A 754 -42.83 -17.75 -47.83
N GLU A 755 -43.64 -17.21 -48.73
CA GLU A 755 -44.38 -18.03 -49.71
C GLU A 755 -43.50 -18.28 -50.94
N PHE A 756 -43.49 -19.52 -51.42
CA PHE A 756 -42.88 -19.90 -52.68
C PHE A 756 -43.95 -20.37 -53.66
N ASN A 757 -43.91 -19.84 -54.89
CA ASN A 757 -44.87 -20.16 -55.94
C ASN A 757 -44.17 -20.83 -57.13
N GLY A 758 -44.33 -22.14 -57.25
CA GLY A 758 -43.77 -22.96 -58.33
C GLY A 758 -44.60 -23.01 -59.61
N SER A 759 -45.49 -22.04 -59.87
CA SER A 759 -46.39 -22.06 -61.03
C SER A 759 -45.67 -22.21 -62.38
N ASP A 760 -44.47 -21.63 -62.50
CA ASP A 760 -43.66 -21.67 -63.72
C ASP A 760 -42.64 -22.83 -63.77
N LEU A 761 -42.67 -23.70 -62.76
CA LEU A 761 -41.75 -24.81 -62.60
C LEU A 761 -42.40 -26.15 -62.97
N SER A 762 -41.62 -27.14 -63.39
CA SER A 762 -42.12 -28.50 -63.65
C SER A 762 -42.36 -29.25 -62.34
N SER A 763 -43.36 -30.15 -62.29
CA SER A 763 -43.52 -31.11 -61.18
C SER A 763 -42.20 -31.83 -60.93
N GLY A 764 -41.82 -31.98 -59.65
CA GLY A 764 -40.51 -32.56 -59.32
C GLY A 764 -40.04 -32.21 -57.92
N ILE A 765 -38.80 -32.59 -57.63
CA ILE A 765 -38.14 -32.33 -56.35
C ILE A 765 -37.32 -31.05 -56.47
N TYR A 766 -37.47 -30.18 -55.48
CA TYR A 766 -36.66 -28.97 -55.30
C TYR A 766 -36.08 -28.97 -53.89
N PHE A 767 -35.05 -28.18 -53.69
CA PHE A 767 -34.44 -27.94 -52.39
C PHE A 767 -34.50 -26.46 -52.07
N TYR A 768 -34.61 -26.11 -50.80
CA TYR A 768 -34.40 -24.73 -50.36
C TYR A 768 -33.34 -24.73 -49.26
N ARG A 769 -32.49 -23.70 -49.27
CA ARG A 769 -31.39 -23.54 -48.33
C ARG A 769 -31.42 -22.16 -47.73
N ILE A 770 -31.36 -22.11 -46.41
CA ILE A 770 -31.09 -20.88 -45.66
C ILE A 770 -29.59 -20.78 -45.37
N THR A 771 -29.06 -19.58 -45.46
CA THR A 771 -27.68 -19.25 -45.05
C THR A 771 -27.73 -17.94 -44.28
N THR A 772 -27.26 -17.97 -43.04
CA THR A 772 -27.26 -16.81 -42.14
C THR A 772 -26.13 -16.93 -41.12
N GLY A 773 -25.17 -15.99 -41.14
CA GLY A 773 -23.95 -16.10 -40.34
C GLY A 773 -23.21 -17.41 -40.62
N ASN A 774 -22.99 -18.22 -39.58
CA ASN A 774 -22.37 -19.56 -39.68
C ASN A 774 -23.40 -20.70 -39.83
N TYR A 775 -24.69 -20.41 -39.85
CA TYR A 775 -25.75 -21.41 -39.95
C TYR A 775 -26.19 -21.62 -41.40
N VAL A 776 -26.16 -22.89 -41.84
CA VAL A 776 -26.61 -23.33 -43.16
C VAL A 776 -27.47 -24.58 -42.99
N GLU A 777 -28.72 -24.51 -43.41
CA GLU A 777 -29.60 -25.68 -43.42
C GLU A 777 -30.33 -25.78 -44.76
N SER A 778 -30.55 -27.01 -45.25
CA SER A 778 -31.27 -27.29 -46.49
C SER A 778 -32.39 -28.30 -46.27
N LYS A 779 -33.51 -28.11 -46.94
CA LYS A 779 -34.69 -28.99 -46.87
C LYS A 779 -35.22 -29.28 -48.28
N LYS A 780 -35.99 -30.36 -48.41
CA LYS A 780 -36.52 -30.88 -49.66
C LYS A 780 -38.01 -30.60 -49.78
N MET A 781 -38.46 -30.12 -50.94
CA MET A 781 -39.87 -29.91 -51.28
C MET A 781 -40.26 -30.62 -52.59
N VAL A 782 -41.53 -31.01 -52.71
CA VAL A 782 -42.08 -31.71 -53.88
C VAL A 782 -43.21 -30.90 -54.47
N LEU A 783 -43.06 -30.45 -55.72
CA LEU A 783 -44.11 -29.77 -56.49
C LEU A 783 -44.93 -30.80 -57.26
N LEU A 784 -46.25 -30.81 -57.06
CA LEU A 784 -47.21 -31.59 -57.83
C LEU A 784 -48.08 -30.62 -58.63
N LYS A 785 -47.98 -30.62 -59.96
CA LYS A 785 -48.98 -29.97 -60.82
C LYS A 785 -50.16 -30.88 -61.11
#